data_AF-A0A1Y0IRC9-F1
#
_entry.id   AF-A0A1Y0IRC9-F1
#
_cell.length_a   1.000
_cell.length_b   1.000
_cell.length_c   1.000
_cell.angle_alpha   90.00
_cell.angle_beta   90.00
_cell.angle_gamma   90.00
#
_symmetry.space_group_name_H-M   'P 1'
#
loop_
_entity.id
_entity.type
_entity.pdbx_description
1 polymer ?
#
loop_
_entity_poly.entity_id
_entity_poly.type
_entity_poly.pdbx_seq_one_letter_code
_entity_poly.pdbx_strand_id
1 'polypeptide(L)'
;MTPQSKKFTSVLLSAMLSAGLIAGMLPVLHTSAAAVTYPLITEVYADTNVSYEPEEFIAVTNPTASSLSIGGWYLQVGSNKLVFPAGTSLAAGQTVYVTKTATTFNSEMLFQANFEYGSNSDNAVPQMTLTGSVPSLANAGSAVYLYNASGVNIDAIAYGTGSATTGWTGASVPNVSAGTLLVREKDEVSGQYPDSNAASDWEHLRVYQAGQSRFGAPTYSYAGTIQPYSSPDNSFATLANLINSATTSIDLNVYEFQSLQLLDVIKNALARGVNVRVFLEGQPVGGLVDDSKYVSQQIVNAGGQVRYIISDTSNGIYKRYRFDHAKYAIVDGKSVFTQSENWKSTGVPYNQNYGNRGWGIIVNDTQTAQFFSGIFNSDWNTLSKDSFPYTANNTKYGAPAGGFKPDTSTPPTGSYAGGFKSKAVNGEFRVTPIFAPDSTYLQQNSIIGLARQAQDTLLVEQLYIHKHWGTTSSGSVETTPDIYLEEVIDAGRRGVKVRVLLDSAFLDASDPRDNQYTVQYINGIAAAEGLDMQAKLIDLPAVGIEKIHNKGMIADSNKSLISSINWSDNSPSNNREAGVIVENTEVAAYYESLFWHDWTGGAQSWNPETAKGTANIQINEVMYQTGGFDATREYVELYNPNNASYDLTGYKLSNKSGNYTLPSGTVIPAHSYLMVGKDSTGFSAYKGFGLDVSGMSLTLTNTGDNLLLKNSAGTTVDNVAWNNYVTNWSLYTNDGQVLSRKSPTLDTNASSDWMVTLPNPKK
;
A
#
# COMPACT_ATOMS: atom_id res chain seq x y z
N MET A 1 -56.83 11.91 27.95
CA MET A 1 -55.97 10.84 28.49
C MET A 1 -54.63 10.94 27.78
N THR A 2 -53.63 11.40 28.50
CA THR A 2 -52.19 11.41 28.15
C THR A 2 -51.47 11.62 29.48
N PRO A 3 -50.31 10.98 29.70
CA PRO A 3 -49.09 11.75 29.47
C PRO A 3 -47.94 10.97 28.80
N GLN A 4 -47.08 11.79 28.20
CA GLN A 4 -45.86 11.50 27.45
C GLN A 4 -44.65 11.14 28.32
N SER A 5 -43.67 10.56 27.61
CA SER A 5 -42.21 10.71 27.74
C SER A 5 -41.48 9.92 28.84
N LYS A 6 -40.69 8.94 28.38
CA LYS A 6 -39.36 8.54 28.89
C LYS A 6 -38.79 7.45 27.98
N LYS A 7 -38.08 7.84 26.91
CA LYS A 7 -37.12 6.98 26.18
C LYS A 7 -36.11 7.87 25.43
N PHE A 8 -35.08 8.33 26.14
CA PHE A 8 -33.88 8.93 25.55
C PHE A 8 -32.72 8.71 26.52
N THR A 9 -32.16 7.50 26.58
CA THR A 9 -30.90 7.24 27.30
C THR A 9 -30.12 5.99 26.84
N SER A 10 -30.46 5.30 25.74
CA SER A 10 -29.71 4.11 25.31
C SER A 10 -28.70 4.33 24.19
N VAL A 11 -28.66 5.50 23.54
CA VAL A 11 -27.80 5.76 22.36
C VAL A 11 -26.42 6.31 22.76
N LEU A 12 -26.30 6.99 23.90
CA LEU A 12 -25.01 7.54 24.37
C LEU A 12 -24.08 6.49 25.00
N LEU A 13 -24.60 5.37 25.50
CA LEU A 13 -23.77 4.36 26.18
C LEU A 13 -23.09 3.41 25.19
N SER A 14 -23.69 3.16 24.01
CA SER A 14 -23.08 2.35 22.95
C SER A 14 -21.93 3.06 22.22
N ALA A 15 -21.96 4.39 22.12
CA ALA A 15 -20.95 5.17 21.42
C ALA A 15 -19.64 5.38 22.22
N MET A 16 -19.68 5.32 23.55
CA MET A 16 -18.45 5.34 24.38
C MET A 16 -17.81 3.94 24.52
N LEU A 17 -18.56 2.87 24.28
CA LEU A 17 -18.04 1.51 24.31
C LEU A 17 -17.21 1.19 23.07
N SER A 18 -17.55 1.69 21.88
CA SER A 18 -16.81 1.40 20.63
C SER A 18 -15.36 1.93 20.65
N ALA A 19 -15.12 3.15 21.13
CA ALA A 19 -13.76 3.71 21.23
C ALA A 19 -12.87 2.96 22.25
N GLY A 20 -13.47 2.35 23.28
CA GLY A 20 -12.77 1.50 24.25
C GLY A 20 -12.59 0.04 23.80
N LEU A 21 -13.43 -0.44 22.87
CA LEU A 21 -13.40 -1.81 22.34
C LEU A 21 -12.35 -1.99 21.23
N ILE A 22 -12.09 -0.96 20.40
CA ILE A 22 -11.05 -1.03 19.35
C ILE A 22 -9.65 -1.26 19.94
N ALA A 23 -9.36 -0.66 21.10
CA ALA A 23 -8.10 -0.88 21.83
C ALA A 23 -7.89 -2.33 22.31
N GLY A 24 -8.94 -3.15 22.32
CA GLY A 24 -8.89 -4.57 22.65
C GLY A 24 -9.01 -5.53 21.46
N MET A 25 -9.18 -5.02 20.23
CA MET A 25 -9.39 -5.85 19.03
C MET A 25 -8.29 -5.69 17.98
N LEU A 26 -7.72 -4.48 17.87
CA LEU A 26 -6.37 -4.36 17.35
C LEU A 26 -5.44 -4.93 18.42
N PRO A 27 -4.42 -5.74 18.06
CA PRO A 27 -3.42 -6.14 19.05
C PRO A 27 -2.95 -4.87 19.74
N VAL A 28 -3.09 -4.84 21.07
CA VAL A 28 -2.70 -3.71 21.91
C VAL A 28 -1.34 -3.26 21.41
N LEU A 29 -1.20 -1.97 21.06
CA LEU A 29 0.10 -1.38 20.76
C LEU A 29 1.04 -1.85 21.87
N HIS A 30 1.92 -2.79 21.54
CA HIS A 30 2.87 -3.26 22.52
C HIS A 30 3.67 -2.02 22.87
N THR A 31 3.58 -1.59 24.13
CA THR A 31 4.51 -0.60 24.67
C THR A 31 5.89 -1.10 24.29
N SER A 32 6.59 -0.39 23.39
CA SER A 32 7.81 -0.79 22.67
C SER A 32 8.45 -2.07 23.22
N ALA A 33 8.27 -3.20 22.54
CA ALA A 33 8.82 -4.48 22.99
C ALA A 33 10.33 -4.32 23.27
N ALA A 34 10.76 -4.76 24.45
CA ALA A 34 12.16 -4.65 24.86
C ALA A 34 13.02 -5.63 24.04
N ALA A 35 14.29 -5.28 23.83
CA ALA A 35 15.22 -6.18 23.15
C ALA A 35 15.41 -7.47 23.95
N VAL A 36 15.12 -8.61 23.32
CA VAL A 36 15.30 -9.94 23.90
C VAL A 36 16.75 -10.38 23.77
N THR A 37 17.29 -11.06 24.79
CA THR A 37 18.72 -11.44 24.87
C THR A 37 18.98 -12.95 24.66
N TYR A 38 17.99 -13.69 24.17
CA TYR A 38 18.02 -15.14 23.98
C TYR A 38 17.23 -15.54 22.72
N PRO A 39 17.45 -16.75 22.17
CA PRO A 39 16.69 -17.24 21.02
C PRO A 39 15.23 -17.49 21.38
N LEU A 40 14.35 -17.28 20.40
CA LEU A 40 12.90 -17.38 20.52
C LEU A 40 12.35 -18.41 19.53
N ILE A 41 11.32 -19.16 19.94
CA ILE A 41 10.43 -19.88 19.04
C ILE A 41 9.57 -18.84 18.34
N THR A 42 9.65 -18.76 17.01
CA THR A 42 8.94 -17.72 16.24
C THR A 42 7.90 -18.27 15.29
N GLU A 43 7.98 -19.56 14.92
CA GLU A 43 6.98 -20.19 14.06
C GLU A 43 6.74 -21.63 14.48
N VAL A 44 5.48 -22.06 14.41
CA VAL A 44 5.07 -23.45 14.55
C VAL A 44 4.07 -23.78 13.43
N TYR A 45 4.36 -24.82 12.66
CA TYR A 45 3.49 -25.34 11.62
C TYR A 45 3.09 -26.76 11.98
N ALA A 46 1.92 -26.91 12.62
CA ALA A 46 1.46 -28.15 13.23
C ALA A 46 0.37 -28.86 12.41
N ASP A 47 -0.68 -28.13 12.03
CA ASP A 47 -1.74 -28.65 11.15
C ASP A 47 -1.37 -28.31 9.70
N THR A 48 -0.62 -29.21 9.05
CA THR A 48 -0.04 -28.94 7.73
C THR A 48 -0.97 -29.35 6.59
N ASN A 49 -0.63 -28.96 5.35
CA ASN A 49 -1.45 -29.31 4.19
C ASN A 49 -1.40 -30.81 3.84
N VAL A 50 -0.25 -31.46 4.04
CA VAL A 50 -0.04 -32.86 3.66
C VAL A 50 -0.37 -33.79 4.81
N SER A 51 -1.10 -34.86 4.52
CA SER A 51 -1.44 -35.89 5.51
C SER A 51 -0.20 -36.50 6.17
N TYR A 52 -0.29 -36.78 7.48
CA TYR A 52 0.81 -37.25 8.33
C TYR A 52 1.93 -36.23 8.57
N GLU A 53 1.70 -35.00 8.10
CA GLU A 53 2.44 -33.79 8.39
C GLU A 53 3.96 -33.96 8.25
N PRO A 54 4.48 -34.54 7.15
CA PRO A 54 5.91 -34.75 6.97
C PRO A 54 6.71 -33.44 6.96
N GLU A 55 6.08 -32.31 6.69
CA GLU A 55 6.66 -30.97 6.62
C GLU A 55 6.42 -30.11 7.86
N GLU A 56 5.79 -30.65 8.91
CA GLU A 56 5.62 -29.92 10.18
C GLU A 56 6.98 -29.36 10.65
N PHE A 57 6.99 -28.17 11.24
CA PHE A 57 8.23 -27.54 11.66
C PHE A 57 8.09 -26.60 12.85
N ILE A 58 9.24 -26.35 13.48
CA ILE A 58 9.45 -25.32 14.50
C ILE A 58 10.57 -24.41 14.00
N ALA A 59 10.35 -23.10 14.02
CA ALA A 59 11.38 -22.11 13.72
C ALA A 59 11.90 -21.44 15.00
N VAL A 60 13.24 -21.34 15.11
CA VAL A 60 13.91 -20.65 16.22
C VAL A 60 14.73 -19.49 15.66
N THR A 61 14.47 -18.29 16.15
CA THR A 61 15.14 -17.05 15.73
C THR A 61 16.04 -16.52 16.83
N ASN A 62 17.23 -16.03 16.47
CA ASN A 62 18.08 -15.24 17.37
C ASN A 62 17.79 -13.74 17.16
N PRO A 63 16.99 -13.09 18.02
CA PRO A 63 16.71 -11.67 17.90
C PRO A 63 17.87 -10.78 18.38
N THR A 64 18.92 -11.36 18.96
CA THR A 64 20.03 -10.58 19.55
C THR A 64 20.98 -10.03 18.48
N ALA A 65 21.80 -9.05 18.87
CA ALA A 65 22.81 -8.44 18.01
C ALA A 65 24.09 -9.31 17.83
N SER A 66 24.16 -10.48 18.47
CA SER A 66 25.36 -11.33 18.47
C SER A 66 25.03 -12.79 18.15
N SER A 67 26.00 -13.51 17.60
CA SER A 67 25.85 -14.96 17.39
C SER A 67 25.78 -15.71 18.73
N LEU A 68 24.90 -16.71 18.81
CA LEU A 68 24.71 -17.55 19.99
C LEU A 68 25.09 -19.00 19.68
N SER A 69 25.85 -19.63 20.57
CA SER A 69 26.13 -21.07 20.48
C SER A 69 24.98 -21.85 21.10
N ILE A 70 24.27 -22.61 20.26
CA ILE A 70 23.10 -23.40 20.66
C ILE A 70 23.34 -24.92 20.54
N GLY A 71 24.57 -25.36 20.26
CA GLY A 71 24.89 -26.79 20.28
C GLY A 71 24.59 -27.42 21.65
N GLY A 72 23.84 -28.52 21.64
CA GLY A 72 23.36 -29.19 22.86
C GLY A 72 22.10 -28.57 23.49
N TRP A 73 21.61 -27.43 22.99
CA TRP A 73 20.26 -26.95 23.30
C TRP A 73 19.24 -27.88 22.65
N TYR A 74 17.99 -27.84 23.07
CA TYR A 74 16.98 -28.74 22.52
C TYR A 74 15.57 -28.15 22.50
N LEU A 75 14.82 -28.55 21.48
CA LEU A 75 13.37 -28.40 21.44
C LEU A 75 12.74 -29.61 22.13
N GLN A 76 11.70 -29.38 22.94
CA GLN A 76 10.95 -30.45 23.57
C GLN A 76 9.46 -30.36 23.22
N VAL A 77 8.89 -31.49 22.80
CA VAL A 77 7.47 -31.67 22.52
C VAL A 77 6.99 -32.91 23.26
N GLY A 78 6.09 -32.74 24.23
CA GLY A 78 5.76 -33.79 25.19
C GLY A 78 7.00 -34.23 25.98
N SER A 79 7.30 -35.54 25.96
CA SER A 79 8.50 -36.12 26.60
C SER A 79 9.70 -36.29 25.66
N ASN A 80 9.55 -35.95 24.38
CA ASN A 80 10.57 -36.18 23.36
C ASN A 80 11.43 -34.92 23.13
N LYS A 81 12.73 -35.10 22.90
CA LYS A 81 13.69 -33.99 22.70
C LYS A 81 14.34 -34.07 21.32
N LEU A 82 14.44 -32.92 20.68
CA LEU A 82 15.21 -32.67 19.46
C LEU A 82 16.42 -31.82 19.84
N VAL A 83 17.58 -32.44 19.96
CA VAL A 83 18.82 -31.77 20.40
C VAL A 83 19.59 -31.24 19.21
N PHE A 84 19.94 -29.95 19.23
CA PHE A 84 20.80 -29.33 18.23
C PHE A 84 22.20 -29.98 18.27
N PRO A 85 22.77 -30.37 17.11
CA PRO A 85 24.11 -30.96 17.05
C PRO A 85 25.18 -30.10 17.72
N ALA A 86 26.25 -30.75 18.21
CA ALA A 86 27.39 -30.04 18.78
C ALA A 86 27.99 -29.05 17.76
N GLY A 87 28.35 -27.85 18.23
CA GLY A 87 28.91 -26.80 17.38
C GLY A 87 27.88 -25.96 16.61
N THR A 88 26.57 -26.25 16.73
CA THR A 88 25.53 -25.40 16.14
C THR A 88 25.59 -23.98 16.71
N SER A 89 25.62 -22.99 15.81
CA SER A 89 25.54 -21.58 16.15
C SER A 89 24.38 -20.93 15.39
N LEU A 90 23.80 -19.90 16.01
CA LEU A 90 22.69 -19.13 15.48
C LEU A 90 23.14 -17.67 15.38
N ALA A 91 23.40 -17.19 14.16
CA ALA A 91 23.89 -15.84 13.92
C ALA A 91 22.85 -14.78 14.34
N ALA A 92 23.29 -13.53 14.53
CA ALA A 92 22.41 -12.42 14.85
C ALA A 92 21.32 -12.26 13.77
N GLY A 93 20.05 -12.21 14.18
CA GLY A 93 18.89 -12.13 13.30
C GLY A 93 18.58 -13.40 12.51
N GLN A 94 19.35 -14.49 12.67
CA GLN A 94 19.13 -15.72 11.93
C GLN A 94 17.93 -16.50 12.50
N THR A 95 17.12 -17.04 11.60
CA THR A 95 16.11 -18.07 11.88
C THR A 95 16.61 -19.42 11.41
N VAL A 96 16.47 -20.46 12.25
CA VAL A 96 16.67 -21.86 11.86
C VAL A 96 15.35 -22.60 11.85
N TYR A 97 15.13 -23.37 10.79
CA TYR A 97 13.94 -24.20 10.60
C TYR A 97 14.27 -25.67 10.90
N VAL A 98 13.53 -26.26 11.84
CA VAL A 98 13.65 -27.66 12.27
C VAL A 98 12.37 -28.38 11.84
N THR A 99 12.46 -29.19 10.78
CA THR A 99 11.30 -29.86 10.16
C THR A 99 11.35 -31.37 10.30
N LYS A 100 10.22 -32.07 10.21
CA LYS A 100 10.20 -33.53 10.27
C LYS A 100 10.87 -34.16 9.04
N THR A 101 10.64 -33.62 7.85
CA THR A 101 11.16 -34.13 6.56
C THR A 101 11.59 -32.95 5.67
N ALA A 102 12.91 -32.81 5.46
CA ALA A 102 13.49 -31.70 4.71
C ALA A 102 12.97 -31.58 3.26
N THR A 103 12.82 -32.72 2.57
CA THR A 103 12.39 -32.72 1.15
C THR A 103 10.95 -32.24 0.98
N THR A 104 10.02 -32.67 1.83
CA THR A 104 8.62 -32.21 1.75
C THR A 104 8.49 -30.76 2.16
N PHE A 105 9.19 -30.34 3.22
CA PHE A 105 9.30 -28.94 3.63
C PHE A 105 9.75 -28.05 2.47
N ASN A 106 10.86 -28.38 1.82
CA ASN A 106 11.37 -27.58 0.69
C ASN A 106 10.39 -27.55 -0.49
N SER A 107 9.62 -28.63 -0.70
CA SER A 107 8.62 -28.67 -1.79
C SER A 107 7.41 -27.76 -1.57
N GLU A 108 7.12 -27.40 -0.31
CA GLU A 108 6.01 -26.51 0.05
C GLU A 108 6.50 -25.08 0.34
N MET A 109 7.54 -24.95 1.15
CA MET A 109 8.07 -23.66 1.60
C MET A 109 9.04 -23.02 0.59
N LEU A 110 9.56 -23.79 -0.37
CA LEU A 110 10.46 -23.34 -1.44
C LEU A 110 11.83 -22.83 -0.97
N PHE A 111 12.25 -23.25 0.23
CA PHE A 111 13.61 -23.10 0.73
C PHE A 111 13.99 -24.31 1.61
N GLN A 112 15.30 -24.51 1.81
CA GLN A 112 15.82 -25.64 2.56
C GLN A 112 15.73 -25.40 4.08
N ALA A 113 15.25 -26.39 4.83
CA ALA A 113 15.30 -26.36 6.28
C ALA A 113 16.76 -26.47 6.78
N ASN A 114 17.02 -25.98 7.99
CA ASN A 114 18.35 -26.05 8.59
C ASN A 114 18.63 -27.40 9.26
N PHE A 115 17.57 -28.05 9.75
CA PHE A 115 17.64 -29.37 10.35
C PHE A 115 16.40 -30.19 10.01
N GLU A 116 16.57 -31.51 9.95
CA GLU A 116 15.45 -32.44 9.99
C GLU A 116 15.51 -33.37 11.21
N TYR A 117 14.40 -34.02 11.56
CA TYR A 117 14.34 -34.90 12.75
C TYR A 117 13.60 -36.22 12.54
N GLY A 118 12.95 -36.41 11.39
CA GLY A 118 12.38 -37.69 10.98
C GLY A 118 13.44 -38.61 10.36
N SER A 119 13.02 -39.41 9.39
CA SER A 119 13.97 -40.13 8.53
C SER A 119 14.79 -39.13 7.72
N ASN A 120 16.10 -39.39 7.58
CA ASN A 120 16.97 -38.58 6.71
C ASN A 120 16.42 -38.62 5.27
N SER A 121 15.86 -37.49 4.84
CA SER A 121 15.25 -37.33 3.52
C SER A 121 16.13 -36.53 2.58
N ASP A 122 17.04 -35.72 3.12
CA ASP A 122 18.04 -34.96 2.37
C ASP A 122 19.39 -34.99 3.10
N ASN A 123 20.39 -35.64 2.48
CA ASN A 123 21.74 -35.75 3.04
C ASN A 123 22.45 -34.40 3.24
N ALA A 124 21.98 -33.32 2.61
CA ALA A 124 22.49 -31.98 2.81
C ALA A 124 21.92 -31.29 4.05
N VAL A 125 20.81 -31.80 4.62
CA VAL A 125 20.17 -31.24 5.82
C VAL A 125 20.62 -32.03 7.05
N PRO A 126 21.33 -31.40 8.01
CA PRO A 126 21.74 -32.07 9.23
C PRO A 126 20.59 -32.62 10.07
N GLN A 127 20.83 -33.76 10.70
CA GLN A 127 19.87 -34.39 11.60
C GLN A 127 19.94 -33.81 13.03
N MET A 128 18.77 -33.54 13.62
CA MET A 128 18.64 -33.33 15.06
C MET A 128 18.93 -34.64 15.79
N THR A 129 19.55 -34.56 16.97
CA THR A 129 19.74 -35.74 17.82
C THR A 129 18.48 -35.99 18.64
N LEU A 130 17.84 -37.13 18.38
CA LEU A 130 16.57 -37.50 19.02
C LEU A 130 16.81 -38.15 20.39
N THR A 131 16.06 -37.71 21.41
CA THR A 131 15.91 -38.46 22.68
C THR A 131 14.44 -38.77 22.90
N GLY A 132 14.08 -40.06 22.87
CA GLY A 132 12.69 -40.53 22.90
C GLY A 132 12.22 -41.02 21.54
N SER A 133 10.94 -40.83 21.23
CA SER A 133 10.34 -41.11 19.92
C SER A 133 10.29 -39.84 19.06
N VAL A 134 10.10 -40.00 17.75
CA VAL A 134 9.93 -38.86 16.83
C VAL A 134 8.69 -38.08 17.29
N PRO A 135 8.82 -36.81 17.71
CA PRO A 135 7.68 -36.03 18.15
C PRO A 135 6.72 -35.76 16.98
N SER A 136 5.48 -35.44 17.32
CA SER A 136 4.48 -34.90 16.40
C SER A 136 3.90 -33.64 17.02
N LEU A 137 3.71 -32.61 16.19
CA LEU A 137 3.03 -31.38 16.55
C LEU A 137 1.53 -31.61 16.41
N ALA A 138 0.88 -32.05 17.48
CA ALA A 138 -0.53 -32.41 17.43
C ALA A 138 -1.42 -31.25 16.93
N ASN A 139 -2.26 -31.51 15.92
CA ASN A 139 -3.12 -30.53 15.25
C ASN A 139 -4.14 -29.93 16.24
N ALA A 140 -4.57 -30.73 17.23
CA ALA A 140 -5.49 -30.27 18.28
C ALA A 140 -4.81 -29.32 19.29
N GLY A 141 -3.48 -29.30 19.38
CA GLY A 141 -2.73 -28.47 20.32
C GLY A 141 -1.61 -29.22 21.04
N SER A 142 -0.52 -28.52 21.33
CA SER A 142 0.62 -29.03 22.08
C SER A 142 1.34 -27.88 22.80
N ALA A 143 2.43 -28.22 23.50
CA ALA A 143 3.40 -27.24 23.98
C ALA A 143 4.78 -27.58 23.42
N VAL A 144 5.44 -26.56 22.86
CA VAL A 144 6.83 -26.62 22.39
C VAL A 144 7.67 -25.78 23.32
N TYR A 145 8.78 -26.34 23.77
CA TYR A 145 9.73 -25.65 24.64
C TYR A 145 11.10 -25.59 24.00
N LEU A 146 11.81 -24.49 24.21
CA LEU A 146 13.24 -24.35 23.92
C LEU A 146 14.02 -24.39 25.23
N TYR A 147 14.91 -25.35 25.37
CA TYR A 147 15.79 -25.48 26.53
C TYR A 147 17.25 -25.26 26.14
N ASN A 148 18.01 -24.62 27.01
CA ASN A 148 19.46 -24.59 26.87
C ASN A 148 20.10 -25.94 27.27
N ALA A 149 21.40 -26.08 27.01
CA ALA A 149 22.16 -27.30 27.31
C ALA A 149 22.19 -27.68 28.82
N SER A 150 21.92 -26.74 29.72
CA SER A 150 21.82 -26.99 31.17
C SER A 150 20.41 -27.41 31.62
N GLY A 151 19.45 -27.51 30.69
CA GLY A 151 18.06 -27.86 30.98
C GLY A 151 17.21 -26.71 31.54
N VAL A 152 17.65 -25.46 31.36
CA VAL A 152 16.84 -24.27 31.70
C VAL A 152 15.92 -23.96 30.51
N ASN A 153 14.63 -23.78 30.79
CA ASN A 153 13.65 -23.33 29.79
C ASN A 153 13.97 -21.87 29.41
N ILE A 154 14.12 -21.62 28.11
CA ILE A 154 14.43 -20.32 27.53
C ILE A 154 13.20 -19.66 26.92
N ASP A 155 12.37 -20.43 26.22
CA ASP A 155 11.14 -19.95 25.58
C ASP A 155 10.15 -21.11 25.43
N ALA A 156 8.86 -20.78 25.37
CA ALA A 156 7.81 -21.75 25.14
C ALA A 156 6.66 -21.18 24.31
N ILE A 157 5.94 -22.07 23.66
CA ILE A 157 4.61 -21.79 23.09
C ILE A 157 3.67 -22.92 23.48
N ALA A 158 2.51 -22.54 24.03
CA ALA A 158 1.36 -23.43 24.12
C ALA A 158 0.33 -23.04 23.05
N TYR A 159 -0.17 -24.00 22.29
CA TYR A 159 -1.17 -23.75 21.25
C TYR A 159 -2.30 -24.77 21.29
N GLY A 160 -3.48 -24.38 20.81
CA GLY A 160 -4.67 -25.22 20.77
C GLY A 160 -5.12 -25.68 22.15
N THR A 161 -5.37 -26.98 22.29
CA THR A 161 -5.69 -27.65 23.56
C THR A 161 -4.44 -27.94 24.43
N GLY A 162 -3.24 -27.55 23.96
CA GLY A 162 -1.99 -27.74 24.69
C GLY A 162 -1.84 -26.81 25.89
N SER A 163 -1.05 -27.23 26.88
CA SER A 163 -0.69 -26.42 28.04
C SER A 163 0.81 -26.48 28.26
N ALA A 164 1.45 -25.32 28.36
CA ALA A 164 2.83 -25.21 28.81
C ALA A 164 2.88 -25.20 30.35
N THR A 165 3.91 -25.84 30.92
CA THR A 165 4.09 -26.00 32.37
C THR A 165 5.12 -25.04 32.96
N THR A 166 5.96 -24.46 32.11
CA THR A 166 7.01 -23.49 32.45
C THR A 166 7.22 -22.55 31.27
N GLY A 167 7.68 -21.31 31.52
CA GLY A 167 7.97 -20.34 30.45
C GLY A 167 6.73 -19.86 29.67
N TRP A 168 5.53 -19.99 30.24
CA TRP A 168 4.29 -19.53 29.61
C TRP A 168 3.28 -19.07 30.66
N THR A 169 2.54 -18.01 30.34
CA THR A 169 1.53 -17.39 31.19
C THR A 169 0.22 -17.27 30.41
N GLY A 170 -0.90 -17.64 31.05
CA GLY A 170 -2.23 -17.48 30.48
C GLY A 170 -2.65 -18.62 29.54
N ALA A 171 -3.60 -18.32 28.66
CA ALA A 171 -4.17 -19.28 27.72
C ALA A 171 -3.16 -19.67 26.63
N SER A 172 -3.43 -20.78 25.95
CA SER A 172 -2.73 -21.17 24.73
C SER A 172 -3.12 -20.26 23.56
N VAL A 173 -2.22 -20.15 22.58
CA VAL A 173 -2.53 -19.56 21.28
C VAL A 173 -3.67 -20.36 20.63
N PRO A 174 -4.73 -19.72 20.11
CA PRO A 174 -5.81 -20.43 19.44
C PRO A 174 -5.33 -21.32 18.27
N ASN A 175 -6.04 -22.41 18.00
CA ASN A 175 -5.74 -23.23 16.82
C ASN A 175 -6.02 -22.46 15.54
N VAL A 176 -5.21 -22.76 14.53
CA VAL A 176 -5.38 -22.29 13.15
C VAL A 176 -5.84 -23.45 12.26
N SER A 177 -6.33 -23.13 11.06
CA SER A 177 -6.71 -24.13 10.07
C SER A 177 -5.49 -24.83 9.44
N ALA A 178 -5.69 -26.04 8.92
CA ALA A 178 -4.70 -26.73 8.10
C ALA A 178 -4.07 -25.82 7.05
N GLY A 179 -2.74 -25.90 6.90
CA GLY A 179 -1.95 -25.07 6.00
C GLY A 179 -1.55 -23.70 6.56
N THR A 180 -2.01 -23.35 7.76
CA THR A 180 -1.74 -22.07 8.42
C THR A 180 -0.66 -22.21 9.51
N LEU A 181 0.22 -21.22 9.59
CA LEU A 181 1.31 -21.15 10.57
C LEU A 181 0.89 -20.31 11.78
N LEU A 182 1.34 -20.73 12.96
CA LEU A 182 1.42 -19.86 14.13
C LEU A 182 2.71 -19.04 14.01
N VAL A 183 2.61 -17.72 14.06
CA VAL A 183 3.76 -16.82 13.89
C VAL A 183 3.82 -15.80 15.02
N ARG A 184 5.01 -15.61 15.60
CA ARG A 184 5.33 -14.50 16.48
C ARG A 184 5.89 -13.39 15.60
N GLU A 185 5.14 -12.32 15.40
CA GLU A 185 5.55 -11.22 14.54
C GLU A 185 6.36 -10.16 15.28
N LYS A 186 7.18 -9.40 14.54
CA LYS A 186 7.87 -8.24 15.12
C LYS A 186 6.86 -7.11 15.30
N ASP A 187 6.97 -6.40 16.42
CA ASP A 187 6.33 -5.09 16.54
C ASP A 187 6.91 -4.16 15.49
N GLU A 188 6.04 -3.57 14.66
CA GLU A 188 6.45 -2.79 13.49
C GLU A 188 7.26 -1.54 13.87
N VAL A 189 6.94 -0.93 15.01
CA VAL A 189 7.57 0.32 15.44
C VAL A 189 8.96 0.08 16.02
N SER A 190 9.08 -0.88 16.93
CA SER A 190 10.35 -1.21 17.61
C SER A 190 11.25 -2.16 16.80
N GLY A 191 10.68 -2.91 15.86
CA GLY A 191 11.35 -3.98 15.12
C GLY A 191 11.75 -5.18 16.00
N GLN A 192 11.24 -5.26 17.23
CA GLN A 192 11.54 -6.31 18.20
C GLN A 192 10.40 -7.34 18.25
N TYR A 193 10.72 -8.57 18.65
CA TYR A 193 9.68 -9.56 18.95
C TYR A 193 9.07 -9.25 20.32
N PRO A 194 7.73 -9.21 20.44
CA PRO A 194 7.08 -9.25 21.74
C PRO A 194 7.37 -10.59 22.42
N ASP A 195 7.67 -10.55 23.71
CA ASP A 195 7.92 -11.74 24.53
C ASP A 195 7.39 -11.52 25.95
N SER A 196 6.07 -11.52 26.07
CA SER A 196 5.35 -11.58 27.34
C SER A 196 5.17 -13.00 27.85
N ASN A 197 5.70 -13.99 27.13
CA ASN A 197 5.51 -15.43 27.35
C ASN A 197 4.03 -15.79 27.39
N ALA A 198 3.22 -15.23 26.48
CA ALA A 198 1.76 -15.41 26.47
C ALA A 198 1.20 -15.45 25.05
N ALA A 199 -0.08 -15.84 24.92
CA ALA A 199 -0.75 -15.93 23.62
C ALA A 199 -0.76 -14.61 22.84
N SER A 200 -0.76 -13.48 23.55
CA SER A 200 -0.71 -12.13 22.96
C SER A 200 0.53 -11.86 22.11
N ASP A 201 1.65 -12.58 22.33
CA ASP A 201 2.86 -12.45 21.51
C ASP A 201 2.64 -12.97 20.07
N TRP A 202 1.59 -13.75 19.87
CA TRP A 202 1.24 -14.44 18.61
C TRP A 202 -0.05 -13.88 17.99
N GLU A 203 -0.62 -12.82 18.56
CA GLU A 203 -1.83 -12.18 18.06
C GLU A 203 -1.51 -11.11 17.03
N HIS A 204 -1.89 -11.34 15.78
CA HIS A 204 -1.73 -10.39 14.69
C HIS A 204 -2.85 -10.56 13.66
N LEU A 205 -3.10 -9.51 12.87
CA LEU A 205 -4.17 -9.50 11.86
C LEU A 205 -3.90 -10.39 10.65
N ARG A 206 -2.62 -10.63 10.36
CA ARG A 206 -2.22 -11.41 9.19
C ARG A 206 -2.43 -12.90 9.40
N VAL A 207 -2.96 -13.60 8.41
CA VAL A 207 -2.96 -15.06 8.38
C VAL A 207 -1.76 -15.52 7.54
N TYR A 208 -0.93 -16.40 8.09
CA TYR A 208 0.26 -16.93 7.40
C TYR A 208 -0.05 -18.32 6.86
N GLN A 209 -0.16 -18.45 5.54
CA GLN A 209 -0.29 -19.75 4.89
C GLN A 209 1.08 -20.26 4.43
N ALA A 210 1.22 -21.58 4.36
CA ALA A 210 2.43 -22.22 3.85
C ALA A 210 2.76 -21.74 2.42
N GLY A 211 4.05 -21.48 2.17
CA GLY A 211 4.55 -20.99 0.88
C GLY A 211 4.24 -19.52 0.54
N GLN A 212 3.54 -18.78 1.39
CA GLN A 212 3.33 -17.34 1.18
C GLN A 212 4.62 -16.54 1.30
N SER A 213 4.70 -15.44 0.54
CA SER A 213 5.79 -14.48 0.66
C SER A 213 5.68 -13.63 1.93
N ARG A 214 6.79 -12.98 2.31
CA ARG A 214 6.85 -12.03 3.46
C ARG A 214 7.56 -10.73 3.08
N PHE A 215 7.18 -10.13 1.96
CA PHE A 215 7.78 -8.87 1.50
C PHE A 215 7.37 -7.70 2.42
N GLY A 216 8.30 -6.76 2.66
CA GLY A 216 7.96 -5.51 3.36
C GLY A 216 7.26 -4.50 2.44
N ALA A 217 7.05 -3.27 2.95
CA ALA A 217 6.54 -2.13 2.19
C ALA A 217 7.60 -1.00 2.12
N PRO A 218 8.67 -1.15 1.31
CA PRO A 218 9.67 -0.10 1.16
C PRO A 218 9.09 1.13 0.44
N THR A 219 9.56 2.32 0.78
CA THR A 219 9.23 3.56 0.05
C THR A 219 10.43 3.99 -0.79
N TYR A 220 10.22 4.16 -2.09
CA TYR A 220 11.23 4.63 -3.04
C TYR A 220 11.00 6.10 -3.36
N SER A 221 12.03 6.93 -3.23
CA SER A 221 12.00 8.34 -3.63
C SER A 221 12.75 8.52 -4.95
N TYR A 222 12.12 9.15 -5.94
CA TYR A 222 12.76 9.36 -7.23
C TYR A 222 12.18 10.55 -8.00
N ALA A 223 13.04 11.16 -8.83
CA ALA A 223 12.67 12.14 -9.85
C ALA A 223 12.34 11.42 -11.16
N GLY A 224 11.17 11.64 -11.73
CA GLY A 224 10.82 10.97 -12.98
C GLY A 224 9.45 11.34 -13.51
N THR A 225 8.77 10.34 -14.07
CA THR A 225 7.43 10.49 -14.62
C THR A 225 6.49 9.42 -14.06
N ILE A 226 5.34 9.84 -13.53
CA ILE A 226 4.21 8.97 -13.20
C ILE A 226 3.03 9.34 -14.10
N GLN A 227 2.26 8.36 -14.56
CA GLN A 227 1.08 8.59 -15.38
C GLN A 227 -0.16 7.98 -14.72
N PRO A 228 -0.93 8.74 -13.92
CA PRO A 228 -2.27 8.34 -13.52
C PRO A 228 -3.22 8.27 -14.72
N TYR A 229 -4.16 7.31 -14.63
CA TYR A 229 -5.18 7.04 -15.63
C TYR A 229 -6.45 6.48 -14.99
N SER A 230 -7.55 6.41 -15.75
CA SER A 230 -8.84 5.89 -15.30
C SER A 230 -9.55 5.06 -16.36
N SER A 231 -10.39 4.15 -15.88
CA SER A 231 -11.42 3.49 -16.67
C SER A 231 -12.78 4.15 -16.41
N PRO A 232 -13.66 4.28 -17.43
CA PRO A 232 -13.45 3.88 -18.82
C PRO A 232 -12.68 4.91 -19.67
N ASP A 233 -12.28 6.05 -19.10
CA ASP A 233 -11.81 7.22 -19.87
C ASP A 233 -10.65 6.95 -20.81
N ASN A 234 -9.60 6.25 -20.37
CA ASN A 234 -8.38 6.10 -21.17
C ASN A 234 -7.53 4.87 -20.79
N SER A 235 -8.08 3.94 -20.00
CA SER A 235 -7.38 2.74 -19.51
C SER A 235 -6.84 1.88 -20.64
N PHE A 236 -7.65 1.56 -21.66
CA PHE A 236 -7.20 0.74 -22.79
C PHE A 236 -6.04 1.39 -23.55
N ALA A 237 -6.19 2.65 -23.96
CA ALA A 237 -5.16 3.34 -24.75
C ALA A 237 -3.85 3.50 -23.96
N THR A 238 -3.94 3.82 -22.67
CA THR A 238 -2.77 3.99 -21.79
C THR A 238 -2.02 2.66 -21.61
N LEU A 239 -2.73 1.57 -21.31
CA LEU A 239 -2.12 0.24 -21.19
C LEU A 239 -1.56 -0.26 -22.53
N ALA A 240 -2.30 -0.08 -23.63
CA ALA A 240 -1.85 -0.49 -24.95
C ALA A 240 -0.56 0.23 -25.36
N ASN A 241 -0.46 1.53 -25.09
CA ASN A 241 0.75 2.32 -25.36
C ASN A 241 1.95 1.82 -24.53
N LEU A 242 1.76 1.56 -23.24
CA LEU A 242 2.83 1.03 -22.38
C LEU A 242 3.33 -0.33 -22.91
N ILE A 243 2.42 -1.26 -23.18
CA ILE A 243 2.77 -2.61 -23.68
C ILE A 243 3.40 -2.55 -25.07
N ASN A 244 2.92 -1.64 -25.94
CA ASN A 244 3.53 -1.43 -27.26
C ASN A 244 4.92 -0.79 -27.19
N SER A 245 5.25 -0.08 -26.10
CA SER A 245 6.58 0.48 -25.88
C SER A 245 7.62 -0.57 -25.45
N ALA A 246 7.18 -1.76 -25.01
CA ALA A 246 8.07 -2.81 -24.54
C ALA A 246 9.04 -3.27 -25.64
N THR A 247 10.31 -3.43 -25.25
CA THR A 247 11.42 -3.82 -26.11
C THR A 247 12.10 -5.12 -25.68
N THR A 248 12.00 -5.52 -24.41
CA THR A 248 12.68 -6.70 -23.88
C THR A 248 11.73 -7.68 -23.21
N SER A 249 10.85 -7.22 -22.31
CA SER A 249 10.03 -8.13 -21.51
C SER A 249 8.75 -7.50 -20.97
N ILE A 250 7.72 -8.34 -20.83
CA ILE A 250 6.48 -8.02 -20.12
C ILE A 250 6.17 -9.17 -19.16
N ASP A 251 6.13 -8.87 -17.87
CA ASP A 251 5.63 -9.77 -16.83
C ASP A 251 4.27 -9.24 -16.35
N LEU A 252 3.18 -9.92 -16.71
CA LEU A 252 1.79 -9.50 -16.46
C LEU A 252 1.14 -10.43 -15.42
N ASN A 253 0.63 -9.88 -14.33
CA ASN A 253 -0.24 -10.59 -13.39
C ASN A 253 -1.62 -9.92 -13.39
N VAL A 254 -2.65 -10.68 -13.74
CA VAL A 254 -4.05 -10.24 -13.67
C VAL A 254 -4.98 -11.38 -13.28
N TYR A 255 -5.96 -11.08 -12.42
CA TYR A 255 -7.01 -12.03 -12.02
C TYR A 255 -7.78 -12.65 -13.20
N GLU A 256 -8.28 -11.82 -14.13
CA GLU A 256 -9.03 -12.26 -15.31
C GLU A 256 -8.55 -11.52 -16.56
N PHE A 257 -8.36 -12.26 -17.64
CA PHE A 257 -8.01 -11.73 -18.96
C PHE A 257 -8.93 -12.33 -20.03
N GLN A 258 -9.80 -11.50 -20.61
CA GLN A 258 -10.82 -11.85 -21.60
C GLN A 258 -10.82 -10.90 -22.82
N SER A 259 -10.19 -9.73 -22.72
CA SER A 259 -10.17 -8.73 -23.81
C SER A 259 -9.36 -9.19 -25.02
N LEU A 260 -10.03 -9.35 -26.17
CA LEU A 260 -9.35 -9.63 -27.44
C LEU A 260 -8.47 -8.47 -27.91
N GLN A 261 -8.87 -7.23 -27.64
CA GLN A 261 -8.11 -6.06 -28.05
C GLN A 261 -6.77 -5.97 -27.30
N LEU A 262 -6.74 -6.26 -26.00
CA LEU A 262 -5.48 -6.35 -25.25
C LEU A 262 -4.68 -7.60 -25.60
N LEU A 263 -5.33 -8.71 -25.95
CA LEU A 263 -4.65 -9.88 -26.50
C LEU A 263 -3.88 -9.52 -27.78
N ASP A 264 -4.47 -8.74 -28.69
CA ASP A 264 -3.77 -8.30 -29.91
C ASP A 264 -2.55 -7.42 -29.59
N VAL A 265 -2.64 -6.55 -28.59
CA VAL A 265 -1.49 -5.75 -28.11
C VAL A 265 -0.37 -6.68 -27.59
N ILE A 266 -0.71 -7.69 -26.80
CA ILE A 266 0.27 -8.68 -26.29
C ILE A 266 0.90 -9.48 -27.45
N LYS A 267 0.10 -9.93 -28.41
CA LYS A 267 0.60 -10.63 -29.61
C LYS A 267 1.52 -9.75 -30.46
N ASN A 268 1.22 -8.46 -30.55
CA ASN A 268 2.11 -7.51 -31.22
C ASN A 268 3.46 -7.38 -30.50
N ALA A 269 3.49 -7.40 -29.15
CA ALA A 269 4.74 -7.43 -28.41
C ALA A 269 5.54 -8.71 -28.67
N LEU A 270 4.88 -9.87 -28.63
CA LEU A 270 5.50 -11.16 -28.97
C LEU A 270 6.07 -11.17 -30.40
N ALA A 271 5.33 -10.63 -31.38
CA ALA A 271 5.78 -10.52 -32.76
C ALA A 271 7.02 -9.61 -32.93
N ARG A 272 7.23 -8.65 -32.01
CA ARG A 272 8.44 -7.82 -31.95
C ARG A 272 9.62 -8.52 -31.25
N GLY A 273 9.42 -9.73 -30.73
CA GLY A 273 10.44 -10.49 -29.99
C GLY A 273 10.53 -10.18 -28.49
N VAL A 274 9.53 -9.48 -27.93
CA VAL A 274 9.44 -9.22 -26.48
C VAL A 274 9.11 -10.53 -25.75
N ASN A 275 9.83 -10.84 -24.67
CA ASN A 275 9.49 -11.99 -23.82
C ASN A 275 8.25 -11.69 -22.97
N VAL A 276 7.19 -12.49 -23.06
CA VAL A 276 5.95 -12.26 -22.31
C VAL A 276 5.61 -13.43 -21.39
N ARG A 277 5.51 -13.15 -20.09
CA ARG A 277 5.00 -14.07 -19.07
C ARG A 277 3.69 -13.52 -18.51
N VAL A 278 2.66 -14.38 -18.44
CA VAL A 278 1.34 -14.02 -17.90
C VAL A 278 0.95 -14.96 -16.78
N PHE A 279 0.73 -14.41 -15.59
CA PHE A 279 0.26 -15.12 -14.41
C PHE A 279 -1.22 -14.79 -14.17
N LEU A 280 -2.05 -15.82 -13.98
CA LEU A 280 -3.50 -15.70 -13.89
C LEU A 280 -4.07 -16.50 -12.71
N GLU A 281 -5.24 -16.12 -12.23
CA GLU A 281 -6.05 -16.95 -11.35
C GLU A 281 -6.61 -18.17 -12.12
N GLY A 282 -6.35 -19.39 -11.66
CA GLY A 282 -6.87 -20.62 -12.29
C GLY A 282 -8.31 -20.97 -11.90
N GLN A 283 -8.80 -20.44 -10.79
CA GLN A 283 -10.12 -20.73 -10.22
C GLN A 283 -10.82 -19.44 -9.77
N PRO A 284 -11.03 -18.47 -10.68
CA PRO A 284 -11.69 -17.23 -10.31
C PRO A 284 -13.12 -17.54 -9.83
N VAL A 285 -13.70 -16.64 -9.06
CA VAL A 285 -15.12 -16.70 -8.69
C VAL A 285 -15.96 -16.83 -9.97
N GLY A 286 -16.79 -17.88 -10.04
CA GLY A 286 -17.56 -18.23 -11.24
C GLY A 286 -16.86 -19.23 -12.18
N GLY A 287 -15.57 -19.50 -11.96
CA GLY A 287 -14.76 -20.48 -12.71
C GLY A 287 -14.03 -19.88 -13.91
N LEU A 288 -13.00 -20.59 -14.39
CA LEU A 288 -12.22 -20.20 -15.55
C LEU A 288 -13.00 -20.42 -16.86
N VAL A 289 -13.43 -19.32 -17.49
CA VAL A 289 -14.27 -19.31 -18.70
C VAL A 289 -13.47 -19.50 -20.00
N ASP A 290 -14.16 -19.89 -21.07
CA ASP A 290 -13.52 -20.18 -22.37
C ASP A 290 -12.87 -18.96 -23.02
N ASP A 291 -13.38 -17.73 -22.82
CA ASP A 291 -12.71 -16.51 -23.29
C ASP A 291 -11.30 -16.36 -22.70
N SER A 292 -11.14 -16.65 -21.40
CA SER A 292 -9.82 -16.60 -20.74
C SER A 292 -8.90 -17.74 -21.18
N LYS A 293 -9.45 -18.94 -21.40
CA LYS A 293 -8.70 -20.06 -21.97
C LYS A 293 -8.26 -19.77 -23.40
N TYR A 294 -9.11 -19.13 -24.20
CA TYR A 294 -8.81 -18.71 -25.56
C TYR A 294 -7.67 -17.70 -25.57
N VAL A 295 -7.73 -16.64 -24.76
CA VAL A 295 -6.64 -15.66 -24.60
C VAL A 295 -5.33 -16.37 -24.25
N SER A 296 -5.35 -17.24 -23.24
CA SER A 296 -4.17 -17.98 -22.80
C SER A 296 -3.58 -18.87 -23.90
N GLN A 297 -4.45 -19.60 -24.62
CA GLN A 297 -4.05 -20.40 -25.77
C GLN A 297 -3.40 -19.56 -26.87
N GLN A 298 -3.96 -18.39 -27.20
CA GLN A 298 -3.43 -17.52 -28.24
C GLN A 298 -2.07 -16.91 -27.86
N ILE A 299 -1.86 -16.56 -26.58
CA ILE A 299 -0.57 -16.07 -26.07
C ILE A 299 0.49 -17.16 -26.21
N VAL A 300 0.20 -18.39 -25.78
CA VAL A 300 1.14 -19.52 -25.88
C VAL A 300 1.43 -19.87 -27.35
N ASN A 301 0.42 -19.88 -28.21
CA ASN A 301 0.60 -20.10 -29.66
C ASN A 301 1.47 -19.02 -30.32
N ALA A 302 1.47 -17.81 -29.80
CA ALA A 302 2.30 -16.70 -30.26
C ALA A 302 3.72 -16.68 -29.65
N GLY A 303 4.07 -17.68 -28.82
CA GLY A 303 5.39 -17.82 -28.20
C GLY A 303 5.52 -17.25 -26.79
N GLY A 304 4.43 -16.76 -26.19
CA GLY A 304 4.40 -16.33 -24.80
C GLY A 304 4.25 -17.49 -23.80
N GLN A 305 4.32 -17.18 -22.52
CA GLN A 305 4.16 -18.15 -21.44
C GLN A 305 2.99 -17.77 -20.54
N VAL A 306 2.14 -18.75 -20.21
CA VAL A 306 1.01 -18.55 -19.29
C VAL A 306 1.09 -19.57 -18.16
N ARG A 307 0.92 -19.10 -16.92
CA ARG A 307 0.75 -19.96 -15.75
C ARG A 307 -0.46 -19.49 -14.96
N TYR A 308 -1.12 -20.45 -14.32
CA TYR A 308 -2.22 -20.23 -13.42
C TYR A 308 -1.77 -20.51 -12.00
N ILE A 309 -2.24 -19.74 -11.03
CA ILE A 309 -2.23 -20.21 -9.65
C ILE A 309 -3.43 -21.13 -9.41
N ILE A 310 -3.22 -22.33 -8.88
CA ILE A 310 -4.26 -23.37 -8.77
C ILE A 310 -4.27 -24.07 -7.41
N SER A 311 -5.44 -24.59 -7.05
CA SER A 311 -5.60 -25.63 -6.05
C SER A 311 -6.06 -26.92 -6.72
N ASP A 312 -5.39 -28.02 -6.37
CA ASP A 312 -5.78 -29.39 -6.70
C ASP A 312 -5.32 -30.32 -5.57
N THR A 313 -6.06 -30.26 -4.47
CA THR A 313 -5.75 -31.01 -3.24
C THR A 313 -5.74 -32.52 -3.46
N SER A 314 -6.46 -33.03 -4.47
CA SER A 314 -6.43 -34.45 -4.85
C SER A 314 -5.06 -34.92 -5.35
N ASN A 315 -4.24 -34.00 -5.84
CA ASN A 315 -2.87 -34.22 -6.29
C ASN A 315 -1.83 -33.54 -5.37
N GLY A 316 -2.23 -33.16 -4.16
CA GLY A 316 -1.35 -32.51 -3.19
C GLY A 316 -0.88 -31.11 -3.61
N ILE A 317 -1.71 -30.37 -4.36
CA ILE A 317 -1.46 -28.99 -4.78
C ILE A 317 -2.32 -28.05 -3.94
N TYR A 318 -1.67 -27.34 -3.02
CA TYR A 318 -2.28 -26.38 -2.13
C TYR A 318 -1.87 -24.98 -2.54
N LYS A 319 -2.85 -24.08 -2.56
CA LYS A 319 -2.66 -22.76 -3.11
C LYS A 319 -2.23 -21.81 -2.00
N ARG A 320 -1.13 -21.09 -2.20
CA ARG A 320 -0.58 -20.21 -1.16
C ARG A 320 -1.42 -18.94 -0.95
N TYR A 321 -2.26 -18.56 -1.91
CA TYR A 321 -3.24 -17.49 -1.80
C TYR A 321 -4.61 -18.00 -2.21
N ARG A 322 -5.68 -17.58 -1.51
CA ARG A 322 -7.04 -18.00 -1.85
C ARG A 322 -7.40 -17.62 -3.29
N PHE A 323 -7.15 -16.36 -3.65
CA PHE A 323 -7.24 -15.87 -5.02
C PHE A 323 -6.01 -15.03 -5.40
N ASP A 324 -5.55 -15.13 -6.64
CA ASP A 324 -4.65 -14.15 -7.26
C ASP A 324 -5.46 -13.02 -7.86
N HIS A 325 -5.75 -12.04 -7.03
CA HIS A 325 -6.57 -10.89 -7.37
C HIS A 325 -5.74 -9.63 -7.65
N ALA A 326 -4.42 -9.76 -7.85
CA ALA A 326 -3.57 -8.66 -8.26
C ALA A 326 -3.86 -8.23 -9.72
N LYS A 327 -3.53 -6.98 -10.03
CA LYS A 327 -3.49 -6.45 -11.41
C LYS A 327 -2.30 -5.50 -11.55
N TYR A 328 -1.23 -6.01 -12.14
CA TYR A 328 -0.04 -5.23 -12.44
C TYR A 328 0.73 -5.84 -13.62
N ALA A 329 1.62 -5.04 -14.21
CA ALA A 329 2.68 -5.61 -15.04
C ALA A 329 3.99 -4.86 -14.84
N ILE A 330 5.08 -5.56 -15.12
CA ILE A 330 6.42 -4.99 -15.24
C ILE A 330 6.79 -5.00 -16.73
N VAL A 331 7.14 -3.83 -17.27
CA VAL A 331 7.60 -3.65 -18.64
C VAL A 331 9.07 -3.28 -18.63
N ASP A 332 9.88 -4.08 -19.34
CA ASP A 332 11.34 -3.95 -19.52
C ASP A 332 12.14 -3.81 -18.20
N GLY A 333 11.57 -4.22 -17.07
CA GLY A 333 12.17 -4.04 -15.74
C GLY A 333 12.30 -2.57 -15.30
N LYS A 334 11.53 -1.66 -15.92
CA LYS A 334 11.65 -0.20 -15.73
C LYS A 334 10.34 0.49 -15.37
N SER A 335 9.24 -0.01 -15.88
CA SER A 335 7.92 0.58 -15.69
C SER A 335 6.98 -0.44 -15.09
N VAL A 336 6.17 -0.01 -14.13
CA VAL A 336 5.12 -0.81 -13.52
C VAL A 336 3.80 -0.13 -13.79
N PHE A 337 2.76 -0.88 -14.15
CA PHE A 337 1.39 -0.42 -13.92
C PHE A 337 0.76 -1.18 -12.78
N THR A 338 -0.15 -0.55 -12.04
CA THR A 338 -1.12 -1.24 -11.18
C THR A 338 -2.50 -0.60 -11.31
N GLN A 339 -3.56 -1.37 -11.13
CA GLN A 339 -4.94 -0.89 -11.31
C GLN A 339 -5.99 -1.72 -10.56
N SER A 340 -7.23 -1.23 -10.55
CA SER A 340 -8.35 -1.91 -9.94
C SER A 340 -9.08 -2.91 -10.86
N GLU A 341 -8.93 -2.79 -12.18
CA GLU A 341 -9.79 -3.44 -13.18
C GLU A 341 -9.28 -4.77 -13.71
N ASN A 342 -10.21 -5.72 -13.89
CA ASN A 342 -9.98 -6.96 -14.64
C ASN A 342 -9.89 -6.63 -16.15
N TRP A 343 -9.13 -7.43 -16.91
CA TRP A 343 -8.95 -7.23 -18.35
C TRP A 343 -10.10 -7.83 -19.17
N LYS A 344 -11.29 -7.25 -18.98
CA LYS A 344 -12.53 -7.58 -19.70
C LYS A 344 -13.19 -6.31 -20.27
N SER A 345 -14.23 -6.48 -21.10
CA SER A 345 -14.86 -5.39 -21.85
C SER A 345 -15.40 -4.24 -21.00
N THR A 346 -15.85 -4.49 -19.77
CA THR A 346 -16.30 -3.42 -18.86
C THR A 346 -15.17 -2.84 -18.01
N GLY A 347 -14.09 -3.58 -17.78
CA GLY A 347 -13.01 -3.16 -16.89
C GLY A 347 -11.94 -2.34 -17.61
N VAL A 348 -11.51 -2.77 -18.79
CA VAL A 348 -10.59 -2.03 -19.67
C VAL A 348 -11.24 -1.93 -21.06
N PRO A 349 -12.26 -1.07 -21.20
CA PRO A 349 -13.05 -0.96 -22.42
C PRO A 349 -12.24 -0.32 -23.55
N TYR A 350 -12.44 -0.81 -24.78
CA TYR A 350 -11.88 -0.17 -25.97
C TYR A 350 -12.53 1.20 -26.24
N ASN A 351 -13.86 1.29 -26.03
CA ASN A 351 -14.62 2.53 -26.18
C ASN A 351 -14.71 3.27 -24.85
N GLN A 352 -14.37 4.55 -24.85
CA GLN A 352 -14.23 5.35 -23.64
C GLN A 352 -15.58 5.79 -23.03
N ASN A 353 -16.70 5.56 -23.71
CA ASN A 353 -18.05 5.96 -23.28
C ASN A 353 -18.80 4.84 -22.54
N TYR A 354 -18.13 3.75 -22.17
CA TYR A 354 -18.73 2.58 -21.55
C TYR A 354 -17.75 1.88 -20.62
N GLY A 355 -18.19 1.47 -19.43
CA GLY A 355 -17.41 0.60 -18.54
C GLY A 355 -17.58 0.93 -17.07
N ASN A 356 -16.75 0.31 -16.23
CA ASN A 356 -16.67 0.55 -14.80
C ASN A 356 -15.79 1.78 -14.51
N ARG A 357 -16.04 2.44 -13.36
CA ARG A 357 -15.06 3.34 -12.77
C ARG A 357 -13.95 2.53 -12.09
N GLY A 358 -12.73 2.68 -12.58
CA GLY A 358 -11.54 2.11 -11.96
C GLY A 358 -10.34 3.05 -12.09
N TRP A 359 -9.42 2.98 -11.13
CA TRP A 359 -8.18 3.76 -11.18
C TRP A 359 -7.01 2.88 -11.61
N GLY A 360 -6.05 3.49 -12.28
CA GLY A 360 -4.77 2.86 -12.58
C GLY A 360 -3.66 3.88 -12.70
N ILE A 361 -2.42 3.42 -12.58
CA ILE A 361 -1.24 4.28 -12.56
C ILE A 361 -0.06 3.57 -13.22
N ILE A 362 0.75 4.31 -13.98
CA ILE A 362 2.06 3.84 -14.48
C ILE A 362 3.15 4.56 -13.69
N VAL A 363 4.04 3.79 -13.08
CA VAL A 363 5.21 4.24 -12.33
C VAL A 363 6.45 3.91 -13.14
N ASN A 364 7.18 4.93 -13.61
CA ASN A 364 8.45 4.75 -14.33
C ASN A 364 9.63 4.87 -13.37
N ASP A 365 9.87 3.81 -12.60
CA ASP A 365 10.98 3.71 -11.67
C ASP A 365 11.53 2.27 -11.60
N THR A 366 12.84 2.15 -11.76
CA THR A 366 13.54 0.86 -11.75
C THR A 366 13.55 0.18 -10.39
N GLN A 367 13.57 0.93 -9.28
CA GLN A 367 13.59 0.32 -7.94
C GLN A 367 12.22 -0.30 -7.61
N THR A 368 11.16 0.42 -7.90
CA THR A 368 9.78 -0.07 -7.85
C THR A 368 9.59 -1.26 -8.77
N ALA A 369 10.07 -1.19 -10.02
CA ALA A 369 10.00 -2.32 -10.96
C ALA A 369 10.75 -3.56 -10.46
N GLN A 370 11.94 -3.40 -9.86
CA GLN A 370 12.69 -4.51 -9.27
C GLN A 370 11.94 -5.17 -8.10
N PHE A 371 11.29 -4.38 -7.24
CA PHE A 371 10.46 -4.91 -6.17
C PHE A 371 9.30 -5.75 -6.72
N PHE A 372 8.54 -5.21 -7.68
CA PHE A 372 7.46 -5.93 -8.36
C PHE A 372 7.96 -7.17 -9.11
N SER A 373 9.15 -7.13 -9.73
CA SER A 373 9.77 -8.32 -10.33
C SER A 373 10.10 -9.39 -9.29
N GLY A 374 10.54 -9.00 -8.09
CA GLY A 374 10.76 -9.93 -6.97
C GLY A 374 9.47 -10.67 -6.58
N ILE A 375 8.37 -9.92 -6.45
CA ILE A 375 7.02 -10.48 -6.26
C ILE A 375 6.68 -11.46 -7.39
N PHE A 376 6.70 -10.98 -8.63
CA PHE A 376 6.25 -11.75 -9.78
C PHE A 376 7.02 -13.06 -9.90
N ASN A 377 8.34 -13.04 -9.68
CA ASN A 377 9.17 -14.24 -9.73
C ASN A 377 8.86 -15.23 -8.60
N SER A 378 8.49 -14.74 -7.41
CA SER A 378 8.02 -15.58 -6.30
C SER A 378 6.70 -16.29 -6.65
N ASP A 379 5.75 -15.55 -7.19
CA ASP A 379 4.44 -16.08 -7.59
C ASP A 379 4.58 -17.05 -8.79
N TRP A 380 5.36 -16.65 -9.80
CA TRP A 380 5.66 -17.42 -11.01
C TRP A 380 6.45 -18.72 -10.73
N ASN A 381 7.19 -18.79 -9.63
CA ASN A 381 8.19 -19.82 -9.35
C ASN A 381 7.73 -21.22 -9.81
N THR A 382 8.46 -21.79 -10.78
CA THR A 382 8.09 -23.06 -11.42
C THR A 382 8.24 -24.27 -10.50
N LEU A 383 8.94 -24.10 -9.37
CA LEU A 383 9.04 -25.11 -8.32
C LEU A 383 7.80 -25.14 -7.43
N SER A 384 7.00 -24.07 -7.40
CA SER A 384 5.74 -24.08 -6.67
C SER A 384 4.72 -24.93 -7.40
N LYS A 385 4.14 -25.92 -6.71
CA LYS A 385 3.13 -26.83 -7.28
C LYS A 385 1.86 -26.10 -7.71
N ASP A 386 1.52 -25.01 -7.02
CA ASP A 386 0.34 -24.19 -7.32
C ASP A 386 0.53 -23.27 -8.52
N SER A 387 1.77 -22.98 -8.91
CA SER A 387 2.09 -22.26 -10.14
C SER A 387 2.04 -23.29 -11.28
N PHE A 388 0.94 -23.36 -12.01
CA PHE A 388 0.69 -24.42 -12.99
C PHE A 388 0.73 -23.89 -14.42
N PRO A 389 1.54 -24.46 -15.33
CA PRO A 389 1.61 -23.99 -16.71
C PRO A 389 0.32 -24.27 -17.48
N TYR A 390 -0.08 -23.34 -18.36
CA TYR A 390 -1.05 -23.65 -19.39
C TYR A 390 -0.62 -24.92 -20.14
N THR A 391 -1.54 -25.87 -20.26
CA THR A 391 -1.27 -27.17 -20.89
C THR A 391 -2.44 -27.51 -21.82
N ALA A 392 -2.23 -27.51 -23.14
CA ALA A 392 -3.32 -27.57 -24.13
C ALA A 392 -4.33 -28.71 -23.90
N ASN A 393 -3.85 -29.88 -23.45
CA ASN A 393 -4.67 -31.08 -23.21
C ASN A 393 -5.28 -31.16 -21.79
N ASN A 394 -5.00 -30.19 -20.92
CA ASN A 394 -5.61 -30.14 -19.59
C ASN A 394 -7.07 -29.69 -19.70
N THR A 395 -7.98 -30.39 -19.03
CA THR A 395 -9.43 -30.15 -19.12
C THR A 395 -9.85 -28.82 -18.49
N LYS A 396 -9.09 -28.31 -17.52
CA LYS A 396 -9.40 -27.09 -16.76
C LYS A 396 -8.52 -25.92 -17.16
N TYR A 397 -7.20 -26.13 -17.27
CA TYR A 397 -6.17 -25.11 -17.51
C TYR A 397 -5.56 -25.18 -18.91
N GLY A 398 -6.28 -25.80 -19.86
CA GLY A 398 -5.87 -25.98 -21.25
C GLY A 398 -6.74 -25.22 -22.24
N ALA A 399 -6.91 -25.79 -23.43
CA ALA A 399 -7.66 -25.18 -24.51
C ALA A 399 -9.11 -24.84 -24.11
N PRO A 400 -9.74 -23.82 -24.73
CA PRO A 400 -11.18 -23.60 -24.60
C PRO A 400 -11.97 -24.81 -25.15
N ALA A 401 -13.26 -24.89 -24.82
CA ALA A 401 -14.13 -25.94 -25.33
C ALA A 401 -14.05 -26.10 -26.87
N GLY A 402 -14.18 -27.34 -27.35
CA GLY A 402 -14.08 -27.65 -28.77
C GLY A 402 -15.09 -26.86 -29.62
N GLY A 403 -14.59 -26.12 -30.61
CA GLY A 403 -15.42 -25.27 -31.48
C GLY A 403 -15.74 -23.88 -30.91
N PHE A 404 -15.23 -23.54 -29.72
CA PHE A 404 -15.36 -22.19 -29.16
C PHE A 404 -14.84 -21.13 -30.14
N LYS A 405 -15.60 -20.04 -30.27
CA LYS A 405 -15.23 -18.84 -31.00
C LYS A 405 -15.49 -17.66 -30.08
N PRO A 406 -14.50 -16.77 -29.86
CA PRO A 406 -14.72 -15.62 -29.01
C PRO A 406 -15.67 -14.64 -29.69
N ASP A 407 -16.34 -13.81 -28.90
CA ASP A 407 -17.14 -12.73 -29.44
C ASP A 407 -16.22 -11.66 -30.09
N THR A 408 -16.43 -11.42 -31.38
CA THR A 408 -15.70 -10.42 -32.18
C THR A 408 -16.61 -9.27 -32.61
N SER A 409 -17.79 -9.17 -32.00
CA SER A 409 -18.72 -8.07 -32.22
C SER A 409 -18.11 -6.73 -31.82
N THR A 410 -18.73 -5.66 -32.31
CA THR A 410 -18.31 -4.29 -32.00
C THR A 410 -18.21 -4.10 -30.48
N PRO A 411 -17.09 -3.55 -29.96
CA PRO A 411 -16.96 -3.31 -28.52
C PRO A 411 -18.16 -2.51 -27.98
N PRO A 412 -18.62 -2.81 -26.75
CA PRO A 412 -19.78 -2.13 -26.17
C PRO A 412 -19.63 -0.60 -26.16
N THR A 413 -20.76 0.10 -26.20
CA THR A 413 -20.84 1.58 -26.10
C THR A 413 -21.90 1.94 -25.06
N GLY A 414 -21.78 3.14 -24.48
CA GLY A 414 -22.63 3.60 -23.40
C GLY A 414 -22.83 5.10 -23.41
N SER A 415 -23.40 5.62 -22.32
CA SER A 415 -23.73 7.04 -22.15
C SER A 415 -22.73 7.81 -21.30
N TYR A 416 -21.63 7.20 -20.86
CA TYR A 416 -20.61 7.91 -20.09
C TYR A 416 -20.02 9.02 -20.96
N ALA A 417 -20.24 10.27 -20.55
CA ALA A 417 -19.79 11.43 -21.30
C ALA A 417 -18.27 11.61 -21.21
N GLY A 418 -17.69 11.27 -20.05
CA GLY A 418 -16.25 11.16 -19.80
C GLY A 418 -15.36 12.29 -20.30
N GLY A 419 -14.06 12.02 -20.34
CA GLY A 419 -13.07 12.91 -20.95
C GLY A 419 -11.85 13.22 -20.09
N PHE A 420 -11.69 12.53 -18.96
CA PHE A 420 -10.46 12.61 -18.18
C PHE A 420 -9.32 12.06 -19.03
N LYS A 421 -8.31 12.88 -19.32
CA LYS A 421 -7.14 12.45 -20.09
C LYS A 421 -6.13 11.83 -19.14
N SER A 422 -5.43 10.77 -19.54
CA SER A 422 -4.26 10.35 -18.77
C SER A 422 -3.27 11.50 -18.71
N LYS A 423 -2.65 11.69 -17.55
CA LYS A 423 -1.80 12.84 -17.27
C LYS A 423 -0.41 12.35 -16.92
N ALA A 424 0.57 12.53 -17.81
CA ALA A 424 1.96 12.35 -17.42
C ALA A 424 2.35 13.50 -16.46
N VAL A 425 2.72 13.15 -15.25
CA VAL A 425 3.20 14.06 -14.21
C VAL A 425 4.71 13.87 -14.13
N ASN A 426 5.46 14.96 -14.25
CA ASN A 426 6.91 14.96 -14.04
C ASN A 426 7.22 15.63 -12.70
N GLY A 427 8.12 15.04 -11.92
CA GLY A 427 8.49 15.61 -10.63
C GLY A 427 9.18 14.61 -9.72
N GLU A 428 9.24 14.97 -8.44
CA GLU A 428 9.65 14.09 -7.36
C GLU A 428 8.46 13.28 -6.87
N PHE A 429 8.68 11.99 -6.65
CA PHE A 429 7.68 11.06 -6.16
C PHE A 429 8.24 10.25 -4.99
N ARG A 430 7.35 9.90 -4.06
CA ARG A 430 7.58 8.80 -3.12
C ARG A 430 6.56 7.72 -3.41
N VAL A 431 7.01 6.50 -3.67
CA VAL A 431 6.15 5.37 -4.04
C VAL A 431 6.38 4.21 -3.09
N THR A 432 5.31 3.72 -2.48
CA THR A 432 5.31 2.56 -1.59
C THR A 432 4.48 1.45 -2.21
N PRO A 433 5.08 0.32 -2.65
CA PRO A 433 4.33 -0.85 -3.09
C PRO A 433 3.55 -1.48 -1.94
N ILE A 434 2.29 -1.84 -2.21
CA ILE A 434 1.39 -2.51 -1.26
C ILE A 434 0.95 -3.84 -1.86
N PHE A 435 1.16 -4.91 -1.11
CA PHE A 435 0.73 -6.26 -1.47
C PHE A 435 0.01 -6.94 -0.31
N ALA A 436 -1.06 -7.65 -0.64
CA ALA A 436 -1.73 -8.55 0.30
C ALA A 436 -1.20 -9.99 0.14
N PRO A 437 -1.10 -10.74 1.25
CA PRO A 437 -1.27 -10.29 2.64
C PRO A 437 -0.01 -9.65 3.24
N ASP A 438 1.07 -9.51 2.46
CA ASP A 438 2.41 -9.15 2.94
C ASP A 438 2.48 -7.87 3.80
N SER A 439 1.77 -6.82 3.38
CA SER A 439 1.95 -5.45 3.89
C SER A 439 0.66 -4.73 4.26
N THR A 440 -0.50 -5.33 3.96
CA THR A 440 -1.84 -4.71 4.09
C THR A 440 -2.20 -4.32 5.52
N TYR A 441 -1.60 -4.98 6.51
CA TYR A 441 -1.84 -4.72 7.93
C TYR A 441 -0.77 -3.88 8.62
N LEU A 442 0.25 -3.39 7.89
CA LEU A 442 1.26 -2.52 8.49
C LEU A 442 0.63 -1.18 8.93
N GLN A 443 0.94 -0.75 10.13
CA GLN A 443 0.37 0.41 10.80
C GLN A 443 0.91 1.74 10.30
N GLN A 444 2.09 1.78 9.66
CA GLN A 444 2.72 3.01 9.17
C GLN A 444 2.65 3.15 7.63
N ASN A 445 3.13 2.15 6.89
CA ASN A 445 3.34 2.25 5.44
C ASN A 445 2.37 1.35 4.65
N SER A 446 1.09 1.33 5.05
CA SER A 446 0.02 0.61 4.34
C SER A 446 -1.29 1.42 4.24
N ILE A 447 -2.37 0.76 3.84
CA ILE A 447 -3.74 1.28 3.84
C ILE A 447 -4.12 1.80 5.25
N ILE A 448 -3.80 1.07 6.32
CA ILE A 448 -4.05 1.50 7.70
C ILE A 448 -3.28 2.79 8.00
N GLY A 449 -1.98 2.79 7.70
CA GLY A 449 -1.11 3.93 7.94
C GLY A 449 -1.54 5.18 7.18
N LEU A 450 -2.04 5.04 5.95
CA LEU A 450 -2.55 6.13 5.14
C LEU A 450 -3.75 6.83 5.81
N ALA A 451 -4.74 6.06 6.28
CA ALA A 451 -5.90 6.60 6.99
C ALA A 451 -5.52 7.18 8.37
N ARG A 452 -4.61 6.53 9.11
CA ARG A 452 -4.12 7.00 10.41
C ARG A 452 -3.39 8.33 10.35
N GLN A 453 -2.64 8.56 9.28
CA GLN A 453 -1.79 9.75 9.14
C GLN A 453 -2.52 10.94 8.53
N ALA A 454 -3.72 10.76 7.95
CA ALA A 454 -4.50 11.86 7.39
C ALA A 454 -4.78 12.96 8.45
N GLN A 455 -4.60 14.23 8.06
CA GLN A 455 -4.75 15.40 8.92
C GLN A 455 -5.87 16.35 8.48
N ASP A 456 -6.10 16.50 7.17
CA ASP A 456 -6.98 17.50 6.59
C ASP A 456 -8.15 16.87 5.84
N THR A 457 -7.87 15.97 4.89
CA THR A 457 -8.88 15.35 4.02
C THR A 457 -8.64 13.87 3.84
N LEU A 458 -9.73 13.09 3.75
CA LEU A 458 -9.68 11.68 3.42
C LEU A 458 -10.85 11.31 2.50
N LEU A 459 -10.54 11.00 1.24
CA LEU A 459 -11.50 10.57 0.23
C LEU A 459 -11.33 9.08 -0.04
N VAL A 460 -12.41 8.32 -0.01
CA VAL A 460 -12.40 6.86 -0.20
C VAL A 460 -13.40 6.49 -1.28
N GLU A 461 -12.95 5.78 -2.32
CA GLU A 461 -13.83 5.25 -3.37
C GLU A 461 -13.61 3.74 -3.51
N GLN A 462 -14.67 2.98 -3.26
CA GLN A 462 -14.62 1.52 -3.17
C GLN A 462 -15.80 0.88 -3.89
N LEU A 463 -15.56 -0.29 -4.51
CA LEU A 463 -16.65 -1.16 -4.97
C LEU A 463 -17.60 -1.48 -3.81
N TYR A 464 -17.05 -1.90 -2.67
CA TYR A 464 -17.82 -2.07 -1.45
C TYR A 464 -16.92 -1.91 -0.22
N ILE A 465 -17.54 -1.57 0.90
CA ILE A 465 -16.95 -1.67 2.23
C ILE A 465 -18.02 -2.30 3.12
N HIS A 466 -17.66 -3.35 3.86
CA HIS A 466 -18.55 -3.90 4.86
C HIS A 466 -18.38 -3.14 6.18
N LYS A 467 -19.48 -2.83 6.89
CA LYS A 467 -19.36 -2.22 8.22
C LYS A 467 -18.65 -3.12 9.24
N HIS A 468 -18.65 -4.44 9.00
CA HIS A 468 -17.92 -5.42 9.76
C HIS A 468 -17.55 -6.61 8.87
N TRP A 469 -16.47 -7.31 9.22
CA TRP A 469 -16.06 -8.56 8.62
C TRP A 469 -16.85 -9.76 9.16
N GLY A 470 -16.59 -10.96 8.63
CA GLY A 470 -17.32 -12.17 8.99
C GLY A 470 -18.71 -12.29 8.33
N THR A 471 -19.43 -13.38 8.65
CA THR A 471 -20.78 -13.62 8.12
C THR A 471 -21.82 -12.74 8.82
N THR A 472 -23.01 -12.65 8.24
CA THR A 472 -24.16 -11.95 8.86
C THR A 472 -24.63 -12.61 10.16
N SER A 473 -24.27 -13.87 10.41
CA SER A 473 -24.68 -14.64 11.59
C SER A 473 -23.66 -14.64 12.71
N SER A 474 -22.38 -14.37 12.43
CA SER A 474 -21.30 -14.45 13.44
C SER A 474 -20.47 -13.19 13.59
N GLY A 475 -20.49 -12.28 12.60
CA GLY A 475 -19.76 -11.02 12.65
C GLY A 475 -20.62 -9.85 13.13
N SER A 476 -20.00 -8.90 13.82
CA SER A 476 -20.61 -7.61 14.16
C SER A 476 -19.54 -6.52 14.22
N VAL A 477 -19.97 -5.25 14.31
CA VAL A 477 -19.04 -4.12 14.49
C VAL A 477 -18.29 -4.20 15.82
N GLU A 478 -18.83 -4.93 16.80
CA GLU A 478 -18.23 -5.14 18.11
C GLU A 478 -17.32 -6.37 18.20
N THR A 479 -17.46 -7.36 17.31
CA THR A 479 -16.69 -8.63 17.40
C THR A 479 -15.73 -8.85 16.23
N THR A 480 -16.02 -8.28 15.07
CA THR A 480 -15.19 -8.40 13.86
C THR A 480 -15.31 -7.13 13.01
N PRO A 481 -14.94 -5.94 13.53
CA PRO A 481 -15.03 -4.70 12.76
C PRO A 481 -14.22 -4.75 11.46
N ASP A 482 -14.64 -3.99 10.45
CA ASP A 482 -13.79 -3.76 9.28
C ASP A 482 -12.72 -2.74 9.67
N ILE A 483 -11.48 -3.22 9.79
CA ILE A 483 -10.39 -2.42 10.34
C ILE A 483 -10.09 -1.20 9.48
N TYR A 484 -10.20 -1.29 8.16
CA TYR A 484 -9.96 -0.14 7.29
C TYR A 484 -11.05 0.91 7.43
N LEU A 485 -12.31 0.49 7.59
CA LEU A 485 -13.41 1.41 7.84
C LEU A 485 -13.26 2.12 9.19
N GLU A 486 -12.86 1.40 10.24
CA GLU A 486 -12.66 2.01 11.56
C GLU A 486 -11.56 3.08 11.52
N GLU A 487 -10.46 2.86 10.80
CA GLU A 487 -9.41 3.89 10.63
C GLU A 487 -9.92 5.16 9.89
N VAL A 488 -10.85 4.99 8.95
CA VAL A 488 -11.51 6.11 8.25
C VAL A 488 -12.45 6.88 9.19
N ILE A 489 -13.21 6.17 10.04
CA ILE A 489 -14.08 6.78 11.05
C ILE A 489 -13.24 7.54 12.08
N ASP A 490 -12.14 6.94 12.53
CA ASP A 490 -11.23 7.55 13.50
C ASP A 490 -10.54 8.78 12.92
N ALA A 491 -10.26 8.83 11.61
CA ALA A 491 -9.85 10.08 10.96
C ALA A 491 -10.89 11.19 11.13
N GLY A 492 -12.18 10.89 10.90
CA GLY A 492 -13.27 11.84 11.15
C GLY A 492 -13.31 12.34 12.59
N ARG A 493 -13.09 11.45 13.56
CA ARG A 493 -13.01 11.80 14.99
C ARG A 493 -11.80 12.67 15.35
N ARG A 494 -10.70 12.56 14.60
CA ARG A 494 -9.54 13.46 14.71
C ARG A 494 -9.78 14.83 14.07
N GLY A 495 -10.91 15.06 13.41
CA GLY A 495 -11.27 16.32 12.75
C GLY A 495 -10.98 16.36 11.25
N VAL A 496 -10.55 15.24 10.65
CA VAL A 496 -10.32 15.13 9.21
C VAL A 496 -11.65 15.20 8.46
N LYS A 497 -11.69 15.91 7.33
CA LYS A 497 -12.85 15.91 6.44
C LYS A 497 -12.91 14.61 5.65
N VAL A 498 -13.90 13.77 5.94
CA VAL A 498 -14.01 12.42 5.36
C VAL A 498 -15.14 12.35 4.33
N ARG A 499 -14.87 11.79 3.14
CA ARG A 499 -15.89 11.47 2.13
C ARG A 499 -15.71 10.05 1.61
N VAL A 500 -16.75 9.23 1.72
CA VAL A 500 -16.75 7.82 1.28
C VAL A 500 -17.79 7.59 0.19
N LEU A 501 -17.35 7.17 -1.00
CA LEU A 501 -18.22 6.86 -2.13
C LEU A 501 -18.20 5.36 -2.41
N LEU A 502 -19.39 4.74 -2.40
CA LEU A 502 -19.57 3.31 -2.63
C LEU A 502 -20.42 3.03 -3.87
N ASP A 503 -20.20 1.86 -4.48
CA ASP A 503 -20.99 1.39 -5.61
C ASP A 503 -22.48 1.19 -5.26
N SER A 504 -23.34 1.33 -6.26
CA SER A 504 -24.79 1.11 -6.16
C SER A 504 -25.33 0.03 -7.11
N ALA A 505 -24.50 -0.72 -7.83
CA ALA A 505 -24.96 -1.66 -8.85
C ALA A 505 -25.48 -2.98 -8.26
N PHE A 506 -24.99 -3.37 -7.07
CA PHE A 506 -25.25 -4.69 -6.47
C PHE A 506 -25.94 -4.64 -5.11
N LEU A 507 -26.83 -3.66 -4.90
CA LEU A 507 -27.49 -3.48 -3.60
C LEU A 507 -28.35 -4.70 -3.24
N ASP A 508 -28.08 -5.28 -2.07
CA ASP A 508 -28.88 -6.35 -1.47
C ASP A 508 -29.43 -5.93 -0.10
N ALA A 509 -30.72 -5.61 -0.05
CA ALA A 509 -31.37 -5.21 1.20
C ALA A 509 -31.43 -6.32 2.25
N SER A 510 -31.20 -7.59 1.87
CA SER A 510 -31.19 -8.72 2.80
C SER A 510 -29.83 -8.93 3.49
N ASP A 511 -28.75 -8.36 2.97
CA ASP A 511 -27.43 -8.41 3.60
C ASP A 511 -27.18 -7.12 4.42
N PRO A 512 -27.14 -7.19 5.77
CA PRO A 512 -26.87 -6.03 6.62
C PRO A 512 -25.46 -5.42 6.46
N ARG A 513 -24.59 -6.05 5.68
CA ARG A 513 -23.23 -5.58 5.33
C ARG A 513 -23.17 -4.89 3.96
N ASP A 514 -24.29 -4.81 3.25
CA ASP A 514 -24.42 -4.12 1.96
C ASP A 514 -24.05 -2.63 2.08
N ASN A 515 -23.60 -2.05 0.96
CA ASN A 515 -23.13 -0.65 0.89
C ASN A 515 -24.16 0.34 1.44
N GLN A 516 -25.47 0.10 1.25
CA GLN A 516 -26.50 0.99 1.77
C GLN A 516 -26.45 1.11 3.31
N TYR A 517 -26.14 0.02 3.99
CA TYR A 517 -26.07 -0.03 5.45
C TYR A 517 -24.73 0.49 5.96
N THR A 518 -23.64 0.30 5.22
CA THR A 518 -22.36 0.96 5.52
C THR A 518 -22.47 2.48 5.40
N VAL A 519 -23.15 3.00 4.35
CA VAL A 519 -23.44 4.43 4.20
C VAL A 519 -24.27 4.96 5.37
N GLN A 520 -25.32 4.24 5.79
CA GLN A 520 -26.13 4.61 6.95
C GLN A 520 -25.32 4.60 8.25
N TYR A 521 -24.43 3.62 8.43
CA TYR A 521 -23.56 3.51 9.60
C TYR A 521 -22.62 4.72 9.73
N ILE A 522 -21.89 5.05 8.67
CA ILE A 522 -20.97 6.20 8.63
C ILE A 522 -21.73 7.51 8.90
N ASN A 523 -22.83 7.75 8.17
CA ASN A 523 -23.61 8.98 8.32
C ASN A 523 -24.30 9.07 9.70
N GLY A 524 -24.67 7.94 10.29
CA GLY A 524 -25.23 7.88 11.64
C GLY A 524 -24.22 8.31 12.71
N ILE A 525 -22.97 7.82 12.60
CA ILE A 525 -21.85 8.26 13.46
C ILE A 525 -21.59 9.75 13.27
N ALA A 526 -21.46 10.21 12.03
CA ALA A 526 -21.20 11.62 11.73
C ALA A 526 -22.27 12.56 12.32
N ALA A 527 -23.55 12.19 12.22
CA ALA A 527 -24.64 12.97 12.78
C ALA A 527 -24.67 12.94 14.33
N ALA A 528 -24.36 11.79 14.93
CA ALA A 528 -24.37 11.63 16.39
C ALA A 528 -23.19 12.36 17.06
N GLU A 529 -22.02 12.37 16.41
CA GLU A 529 -20.77 12.92 16.95
C GLU A 529 -20.47 14.34 16.40
N GLY A 530 -21.22 14.84 15.42
CA GLY A 530 -21.04 16.18 14.84
C GLY A 530 -19.80 16.30 13.94
N LEU A 531 -19.44 15.23 13.22
CA LEU A 531 -18.20 15.14 12.43
C LEU A 531 -18.41 15.66 10.99
N ASP A 532 -17.36 16.22 10.36
CA ASP A 532 -17.34 16.51 8.92
C ASP A 532 -17.05 15.25 8.09
N MET A 533 -17.93 14.26 8.24
CA MET A 533 -17.86 12.96 7.58
C MET A 533 -19.15 12.68 6.83
N GLN A 534 -19.03 12.19 5.60
CA GLN A 534 -20.19 11.81 4.79
C GLN A 534 -19.88 10.59 3.93
N ALA A 535 -20.84 9.68 3.83
CA ALA A 535 -20.84 8.58 2.87
C ALA A 535 -22.02 8.67 1.90
N LYS A 536 -21.82 8.18 0.67
CA LYS A 536 -22.85 8.11 -0.38
C LYS A 536 -22.74 6.84 -1.21
N LEU A 537 -23.87 6.45 -1.79
CA LEU A 537 -23.90 5.59 -2.96
C LEU A 537 -23.78 6.48 -4.21
N ILE A 538 -23.02 6.03 -5.20
CA ILE A 538 -22.92 6.70 -6.50
C ILE A 538 -24.26 6.70 -7.25
N ASP A 539 -24.52 7.74 -8.05
CA ASP A 539 -25.64 7.79 -9.01
C ASP A 539 -25.16 7.30 -10.39
N LEU A 540 -25.18 5.97 -10.60
CA LEU A 540 -24.69 5.34 -11.83
C LEU A 540 -25.39 5.87 -13.10
N PRO A 541 -26.73 6.01 -13.15
CA PRO A 541 -27.39 6.57 -14.32
C PRO A 541 -26.96 8.01 -14.65
N ALA A 542 -26.75 8.86 -13.64
CA ALA A 542 -26.32 10.25 -13.85
C ALA A 542 -24.88 10.33 -14.38
N VAL A 543 -23.98 9.50 -13.86
CA VAL A 543 -22.58 9.45 -14.34
C VAL A 543 -22.48 8.75 -15.70
N GLY A 544 -23.26 7.70 -15.92
CA GLY A 544 -23.29 6.92 -17.16
C GLY A 544 -22.32 5.73 -17.20
N ILE A 545 -21.84 5.25 -16.04
CA ILE A 545 -20.96 4.08 -15.89
C ILE A 545 -21.71 2.86 -15.35
N GLU A 546 -21.14 1.66 -15.52
CA GLU A 546 -21.78 0.39 -15.10
C GLU A 546 -21.74 0.17 -13.58
N LYS A 547 -20.65 0.57 -12.93
CA LYS A 547 -20.40 0.44 -11.49
C LYS A 547 -19.12 1.15 -11.08
N ILE A 548 -18.95 1.43 -9.79
CA ILE A 548 -17.61 1.61 -9.21
C ILE A 548 -16.96 0.24 -9.09
N HIS A 549 -15.76 0.09 -9.62
CA HIS A 549 -14.89 -1.06 -9.40
C HIS A 549 -13.48 -0.64 -8.96
N ASN A 550 -13.37 0.59 -8.43
CA ASN A 550 -12.18 1.14 -7.81
C ASN A 550 -11.95 0.62 -6.39
N LYS A 551 -10.69 0.68 -5.94
CA LYS A 551 -10.26 0.44 -4.57
C LYS A 551 -9.20 1.49 -4.18
N GLY A 552 -9.66 2.72 -4.06
CA GLY A 552 -8.82 3.91 -3.94
C GLY A 552 -9.05 4.68 -2.65
N MET A 553 -8.00 5.38 -2.21
CA MET A 553 -8.03 6.32 -1.09
C MET A 553 -7.11 7.50 -1.40
N ILE A 554 -7.51 8.71 -1.03
CA ILE A 554 -6.71 9.93 -1.15
C ILE A 554 -6.67 10.60 0.22
N ALA A 555 -5.48 10.87 0.74
CA ALA A 555 -5.27 11.61 1.98
C ALA A 555 -4.57 12.95 1.69
N ASP A 556 -5.05 14.00 2.36
CA ASP A 556 -4.46 15.34 2.45
C ASP A 556 -4.09 15.97 1.09
N SER A 557 -4.83 15.60 0.04
CA SER A 557 -4.59 16.04 -1.34
C SER A 557 -3.15 15.83 -1.84
N ASN A 558 -2.41 14.90 -1.24
CA ASN A 558 -1.01 14.62 -1.61
C ASN A 558 -0.63 13.14 -1.59
N LYS A 559 -1.42 12.24 -0.98
CA LYS A 559 -1.16 10.80 -0.97
C LYS A 559 -2.32 10.06 -1.60
N SER A 560 -2.05 9.16 -2.53
CA SER A 560 -3.10 8.36 -3.21
C SER A 560 -2.74 6.88 -3.23
N LEU A 561 -3.68 6.04 -2.76
CA LEU A 561 -3.69 4.60 -2.92
C LEU A 561 -4.42 4.23 -4.22
N ILE A 562 -3.73 3.49 -5.08
CA ILE A 562 -4.30 2.84 -6.28
C ILE A 562 -4.07 1.35 -6.12
N SER A 563 -5.14 0.56 -6.06
CA SER A 563 -5.01 -0.87 -5.73
C SER A 563 -6.10 -1.78 -6.30
N SER A 564 -5.91 -3.09 -6.14
CA SER A 564 -6.92 -4.13 -6.36
C SER A 564 -7.66 -4.56 -5.08
N ILE A 565 -7.29 -4.00 -3.91
CA ILE A 565 -7.61 -4.53 -2.57
C ILE A 565 -9.01 -4.09 -2.13
N ASN A 566 -9.97 -5.02 -2.16
CA ASN A 566 -11.31 -4.75 -1.64
C ASN A 566 -11.28 -4.69 -0.11
N TRP A 567 -12.15 -3.88 0.48
CA TRP A 567 -12.30 -3.82 1.95
C TRP A 567 -13.32 -4.86 2.42
N SER A 568 -12.94 -6.12 2.17
CA SER A 568 -13.50 -7.32 2.81
C SER A 568 -12.40 -7.92 3.68
N ASP A 569 -12.74 -8.87 4.56
CA ASP A 569 -11.74 -9.69 5.28
C ASP A 569 -10.82 -10.45 4.32
N ASN A 570 -11.39 -11.02 3.25
CA ASN A 570 -10.67 -11.98 2.44
C ASN A 570 -9.54 -11.37 1.60
N SER A 571 -9.74 -10.16 1.07
CA SER A 571 -8.77 -9.50 0.18
C SER A 571 -7.43 -9.17 0.86
N PRO A 572 -7.39 -8.47 2.01
CA PRO A 572 -6.15 -8.19 2.73
C PRO A 572 -5.57 -9.39 3.49
N SER A 573 -6.38 -10.38 3.89
CA SER A 573 -5.93 -11.53 4.68
C SER A 573 -5.44 -12.72 3.83
N ASN A 574 -6.11 -13.00 2.71
CA ASN A 574 -6.01 -14.30 2.05
C ASN A 574 -5.68 -14.25 0.55
N ASN A 575 -5.90 -13.12 -0.12
CA ASN A 575 -5.62 -12.99 -1.55
C ASN A 575 -4.19 -12.51 -1.81
N ARG A 576 -3.67 -12.80 -3.01
CA ARG A 576 -2.64 -11.97 -3.63
C ARG A 576 -3.33 -10.74 -4.18
N GLU A 577 -2.96 -9.56 -3.70
CA GLU A 577 -3.44 -8.28 -4.21
C GLU A 577 -2.25 -7.35 -4.43
N ALA A 578 -2.43 -6.32 -5.24
CA ALA A 578 -1.38 -5.35 -5.52
C ALA A 578 -1.91 -3.91 -5.51
N GLY A 579 -1.03 -2.97 -5.19
CA GLY A 579 -1.27 -1.55 -5.27
C GLY A 579 -0.01 -0.74 -4.99
N VAL A 580 -0.16 0.58 -5.05
CA VAL A 580 0.86 1.55 -4.65
C VAL A 580 0.23 2.69 -3.89
N ILE A 581 0.95 3.23 -2.91
CA ILE A 581 0.71 4.56 -2.35
C ILE A 581 1.71 5.52 -3.00
N VAL A 582 1.21 6.59 -3.61
CA VAL A 582 2.01 7.63 -4.25
C VAL A 582 1.85 8.94 -3.49
N GLU A 583 2.96 9.52 -3.03
CA GLU A 583 3.00 10.86 -2.45
C GLU A 583 3.36 11.87 -3.55
N ASN A 584 2.35 12.58 -4.06
CA ASN A 584 2.46 13.68 -5.02
C ASN A 584 1.12 14.43 -5.18
N THR A 585 1.13 15.76 -5.09
CA THR A 585 -0.08 16.60 -5.15
C THR A 585 -0.76 16.59 -6.52
N GLU A 586 -0.02 16.49 -7.62
CA GLU A 586 -0.61 16.44 -8.97
C GLU A 586 -1.28 15.10 -9.28
N VAL A 587 -0.71 14.01 -8.77
CA VAL A 587 -1.31 12.66 -8.85
C VAL A 587 -2.58 12.62 -8.02
N ALA A 588 -2.54 13.13 -6.79
CA ALA A 588 -3.73 13.23 -5.94
C ALA A 588 -4.82 14.07 -6.61
N ALA A 589 -4.50 15.28 -7.11
CA ALA A 589 -5.45 16.15 -7.78
C ALA A 589 -6.15 15.49 -8.99
N TYR A 590 -5.46 14.58 -9.71
CA TYR A 590 -6.07 13.80 -10.79
C TYR A 590 -7.19 12.89 -10.25
N TYR A 591 -6.90 12.10 -9.21
CA TYR A 591 -7.89 11.18 -8.64
C TYR A 591 -8.97 11.90 -7.83
N GLU A 592 -8.65 13.03 -7.19
CA GLU A 592 -9.67 13.88 -6.53
C GLU A 592 -10.67 14.41 -7.55
N SER A 593 -10.21 14.80 -8.73
CA SER A 593 -11.09 15.28 -9.80
C SER A 593 -12.06 14.19 -10.27
N LEU A 594 -11.58 12.95 -10.38
CA LEU A 594 -12.42 11.77 -10.66
C LEU A 594 -13.41 11.53 -9.53
N PHE A 595 -12.92 11.47 -8.29
CA PHE A 595 -13.76 11.27 -7.10
C PHE A 595 -14.90 12.29 -7.04
N TRP A 596 -14.62 13.58 -7.25
CA TRP A 596 -15.65 14.61 -7.17
C TRP A 596 -16.62 14.60 -8.35
N HIS A 597 -16.18 14.18 -9.53
CA HIS A 597 -17.07 13.92 -10.66
C HIS A 597 -18.08 12.82 -10.31
N ASP A 598 -17.60 11.70 -9.79
CA ASP A 598 -18.43 10.55 -9.42
C ASP A 598 -19.34 10.90 -8.22
N TRP A 599 -18.82 11.63 -7.23
CA TRP A 599 -19.55 12.09 -6.04
C TRP A 599 -20.73 13.03 -6.35
N THR A 600 -20.60 13.82 -7.43
CA THR A 600 -21.58 14.84 -7.83
C THR A 600 -22.53 14.37 -8.93
N GLY A 601 -22.53 13.07 -9.26
CA GLY A 601 -23.38 12.53 -10.33
C GLY A 601 -22.98 13.08 -11.71
N GLY A 602 -21.70 13.32 -11.93
CA GLY A 602 -21.15 13.83 -13.19
C GLY A 602 -21.28 15.35 -13.38
N ALA A 603 -21.87 16.07 -12.44
CA ALA A 603 -22.09 17.52 -12.54
C ALA A 603 -20.78 18.33 -12.54
N GLN A 604 -19.75 17.86 -11.82
CA GLN A 604 -18.43 18.45 -11.87
C GLN A 604 -17.66 17.91 -13.08
N SER A 605 -17.49 18.73 -14.11
CA SER A 605 -16.58 18.42 -15.22
C SER A 605 -15.18 18.91 -14.86
N TRP A 606 -14.19 18.03 -14.99
CA TRP A 606 -12.79 18.46 -14.96
C TRP A 606 -12.49 19.23 -16.24
N ASN A 607 -12.32 20.55 -16.10
CA ASN A 607 -11.63 21.34 -17.11
C ASN A 607 -10.18 21.47 -16.64
N PRO A 608 -9.19 20.93 -17.38
CA PRO A 608 -7.77 21.09 -17.03
C PRO A 608 -7.34 22.55 -16.83
N GLU A 609 -8.10 23.51 -17.37
CA GLU A 609 -7.85 24.96 -17.27
C GLU A 609 -8.65 25.67 -16.14
N THR A 610 -9.66 25.03 -15.53
CA THR A 610 -10.38 25.58 -14.36
C THR A 610 -10.57 24.50 -13.29
N ALA A 611 -10.00 24.55 -12.10
CA ALA A 611 -9.25 25.59 -11.41
C ALA A 611 -7.82 25.12 -11.16
N LYS A 612 -6.88 25.46 -12.05
CA LYS A 612 -5.46 25.52 -11.66
C LYS A 612 -5.30 26.48 -10.48
N GLY A 613 -6.21 27.44 -10.30
CA GLY A 613 -5.95 28.63 -9.51
C GLY A 613 -5.29 29.66 -10.44
N THR A 614 -5.78 30.88 -10.43
CA THR A 614 -5.14 32.01 -11.12
C THR A 614 -4.34 32.86 -10.14
N ALA A 615 -4.10 32.33 -8.95
CA ALA A 615 -3.36 33.03 -7.93
C ALA A 615 -1.90 33.11 -8.38
N ASN A 616 -1.30 34.27 -8.16
CA ASN A 616 0.12 34.44 -8.41
C ASN A 616 0.92 33.51 -7.50
N ILE A 617 2.09 33.10 -7.97
CA ILE A 617 3.11 32.52 -7.10
C ILE A 617 3.52 33.57 -6.08
N GLN A 618 3.68 33.14 -4.83
CA GLN A 618 3.95 34.02 -3.71
C GLN A 618 5.35 33.76 -3.17
N ILE A 619 5.99 34.79 -2.65
CA ILE A 619 7.11 34.72 -1.73
C ILE A 619 6.51 34.32 -0.38
N ASN A 620 7.00 33.21 0.18
CA ASN A 620 6.54 32.66 1.46
C ASN A 620 7.49 32.99 2.60
N GLU A 621 8.79 32.87 2.37
CA GLU A 621 9.81 33.06 3.42
C GLU A 621 11.07 33.69 2.83
N VAL A 622 11.69 34.62 3.56
CA VAL A 622 12.96 35.26 3.16
C VAL A 622 13.92 35.29 4.35
N MET A 623 15.09 34.67 4.16
CA MET A 623 16.23 34.77 5.07
C MET A 623 17.27 35.70 4.46
N TYR A 624 17.27 36.97 4.89
CA TYR A 624 18.28 37.95 4.45
C TYR A 624 19.40 38.14 5.48
N GLN A 625 19.11 37.99 6.77
CA GLN A 625 20.08 38.23 7.84
C GLN A 625 20.61 36.92 8.45
N THR A 626 21.86 36.59 8.12
CA THR A 626 22.42 35.25 8.42
C THR A 626 23.59 35.26 9.41
N GLY A 627 23.91 36.39 10.03
CA GLY A 627 25.05 36.50 10.96
C GLY A 627 26.41 36.32 10.28
N GLY A 628 26.55 36.78 9.03
CA GLY A 628 27.80 36.73 8.26
C GLY A 628 27.97 35.51 7.35
N PHE A 629 26.96 34.64 7.24
CA PHE A 629 26.94 33.47 6.36
C PHE A 629 26.13 33.71 5.08
N ASP A 630 26.08 34.97 4.61
CA ASP A 630 25.14 35.40 3.56
C ASP A 630 25.39 34.64 2.24
N ALA A 631 26.65 34.24 1.99
CA ALA A 631 27.04 33.46 0.81
C ALA A 631 26.46 32.03 0.78
N THR A 632 26.03 31.47 1.91
CA THR A 632 25.61 30.07 2.02
C THR A 632 24.24 29.86 2.66
N ARG A 633 23.69 30.87 3.35
CA ARG A 633 22.43 30.74 4.10
C ARG A 633 21.30 31.65 3.64
N GLU A 634 21.55 32.65 2.80
CA GLU A 634 20.47 33.47 2.23
C GLU A 634 19.59 32.62 1.31
N TYR A 635 18.27 32.73 1.50
CA TYR A 635 17.29 32.10 0.61
C TYR A 635 15.98 32.89 0.51
N VAL A 636 15.25 32.57 -0.56
CA VAL A 636 13.89 32.97 -0.82
C VAL A 636 13.09 31.69 -1.07
N GLU A 637 11.99 31.53 -0.34
CA GLU A 637 11.03 30.46 -0.56
C GLU A 637 9.84 30.99 -1.33
N LEU A 638 9.45 30.29 -2.39
CA LEU A 638 8.24 30.55 -3.17
C LEU A 638 7.17 29.52 -2.84
N TYR A 639 5.91 29.90 -2.89
CA TYR A 639 4.75 29.02 -2.72
C TYR A 639 3.82 29.09 -3.92
N ASN A 640 3.30 27.92 -4.31
CA ASN A 640 2.31 27.81 -5.35
C ASN A 640 0.92 27.54 -4.75
N PRO A 641 0.05 28.56 -4.63
CA PRO A 641 -1.32 28.40 -4.09
C PRO A 641 -2.28 27.68 -5.05
N ASN A 642 -1.79 27.28 -6.22
CA ASN A 642 -2.58 26.73 -7.31
C ASN A 642 -2.69 25.20 -7.17
N ASN A 643 -3.82 24.63 -7.62
CA ASN A 643 -4.08 23.19 -7.70
C ASN A 643 -3.35 22.50 -8.88
N ALA A 644 -2.40 23.19 -9.51
CA ALA A 644 -1.58 22.64 -10.57
C ALA A 644 -0.15 23.18 -10.46
N SER A 645 0.80 22.37 -10.95
CA SER A 645 2.16 22.82 -11.14
C SER A 645 2.25 24.06 -12.01
N TYR A 646 3.17 24.94 -11.66
CA TYR A 646 3.35 26.22 -12.32
C TYR A 646 4.78 26.33 -12.85
N ASP A 647 4.91 26.57 -14.16
CA ASP A 647 6.22 26.78 -14.80
C ASP A 647 6.68 28.23 -14.56
N LEU A 648 7.81 28.36 -13.85
CA LEU A 648 8.45 29.61 -13.50
C LEU A 648 9.52 30.03 -14.52
N THR A 649 9.57 29.40 -15.70
CA THR A 649 10.50 29.79 -16.76
C THR A 649 10.39 31.29 -17.06
N GLY A 650 11.50 32.01 -16.89
CA GLY A 650 11.58 33.44 -17.11
C GLY A 650 11.07 34.33 -15.97
N TYR A 651 10.54 33.74 -14.88
CA TYR A 651 10.28 34.49 -13.64
C TYR A 651 11.60 35.03 -13.06
N LYS A 652 11.51 36.12 -12.32
CA LYS A 652 12.67 36.83 -11.77
C LYS A 652 12.45 37.23 -10.33
N LEU A 653 13.47 37.01 -9.52
CA LEU A 653 13.66 37.73 -8.28
C LEU A 653 14.39 39.04 -8.61
N SER A 654 13.92 40.15 -8.05
CA SER A 654 14.42 41.50 -8.38
C SER A 654 14.48 42.33 -7.11
N ASN A 655 15.65 42.91 -6.81
CA ASN A 655 15.83 43.85 -5.71
C ASN A 655 16.82 44.94 -6.13
N LYS A 656 17.28 45.78 -5.20
CA LYS A 656 18.24 46.85 -5.54
C LYS A 656 19.61 46.36 -6.01
N SER A 657 19.97 45.10 -5.73
CA SER A 657 21.24 44.49 -6.16
C SER A 657 21.22 44.00 -7.61
N GLY A 658 20.03 43.81 -8.20
CA GLY A 658 19.88 43.40 -9.59
C GLY A 658 18.66 42.50 -9.82
N ASN A 659 18.78 41.64 -10.84
CA ASN A 659 17.77 40.64 -11.17
C ASN A 659 18.41 39.26 -11.25
N TYR A 660 17.71 38.25 -10.73
CA TYR A 660 18.03 36.84 -10.91
C TYR A 660 16.85 36.15 -11.61
N THR A 661 17.09 35.67 -12.83
CA THR A 661 16.08 34.94 -13.60
C THR A 661 16.15 33.47 -13.22
N LEU A 662 15.01 32.87 -12.87
CA LEU A 662 14.93 31.44 -12.59
C LEU A 662 15.28 30.64 -13.85
N PRO A 663 16.07 29.54 -13.72
CA PRO A 663 16.44 28.71 -14.86
C PRO A 663 15.23 28.21 -15.66
N SER A 664 15.41 28.02 -16.97
CA SER A 664 14.36 27.42 -17.80
C SER A 664 14.01 26.01 -17.30
N GLY A 665 12.73 25.69 -17.27
CA GLY A 665 12.22 24.42 -16.74
C GLY A 665 12.06 24.38 -15.21
N THR A 666 12.22 25.52 -14.53
CA THR A 666 11.90 25.62 -13.09
C THR A 666 10.39 25.49 -12.91
N VAL A 667 9.93 24.40 -12.31
CA VAL A 667 8.50 24.13 -12.05
C VAL A 667 8.27 24.01 -10.56
N ILE A 668 7.25 24.72 -10.04
CA ILE A 668 6.79 24.58 -8.66
C ILE A 668 5.50 23.75 -8.63
N PRO A 669 5.45 22.60 -7.94
CA PRO A 669 4.26 21.78 -7.91
C PRO A 669 3.04 22.44 -7.26
N ALA A 670 1.84 21.91 -7.49
CA ALA A 670 0.63 22.38 -6.82
C ALA A 670 0.79 22.37 -5.30
N HIS A 671 0.33 23.42 -4.61
CA HIS A 671 0.40 23.58 -3.15
C HIS A 671 1.77 23.31 -2.54
N SER A 672 2.84 23.54 -3.31
CA SER A 672 4.21 23.20 -2.91
C SER A 672 5.09 24.43 -2.83
N TYR A 673 6.28 24.24 -2.23
CA TYR A 673 7.28 25.28 -2.03
C TYR A 673 8.51 25.07 -2.90
N LEU A 674 9.18 26.16 -3.30
CA LEU A 674 10.41 26.15 -4.07
C LEU A 674 11.45 27.10 -3.46
N MET A 675 12.61 26.56 -3.13
CA MET A 675 13.70 27.27 -2.46
C MET A 675 14.74 27.78 -3.44
N VAL A 676 15.02 29.08 -3.41
CA VAL A 676 16.02 29.75 -4.25
C VAL A 676 17.11 30.35 -3.36
N GLY A 677 18.38 30.06 -3.64
CA GLY A 677 19.51 30.60 -2.85
C GLY A 677 20.86 30.52 -3.56
N LYS A 678 21.92 30.95 -2.88
CA LYS A 678 23.26 31.11 -3.49
C LYS A 678 23.99 29.79 -3.70
N ASP A 679 24.14 29.02 -2.63
CA ASP A 679 24.96 27.81 -2.60
C ASP A 679 24.20 26.66 -1.92
N SER A 680 23.70 25.73 -2.72
CA SER A 680 22.97 24.55 -2.24
C SER A 680 23.85 23.64 -1.36
N THR A 681 25.17 23.62 -1.58
CA THR A 681 26.09 22.80 -0.75
C THR A 681 26.20 23.38 0.65
N GLY A 682 26.49 24.68 0.75
CA GLY A 682 26.54 25.39 2.02
C GLY A 682 25.19 25.42 2.75
N PHE A 683 24.08 25.54 2.02
CA PHE A 683 22.74 25.49 2.58
C PHE A 683 22.40 24.10 3.14
N SER A 684 22.75 23.03 2.41
CA SER A 684 22.55 21.65 2.87
C SER A 684 23.32 21.35 4.15
N ALA A 685 24.54 21.87 4.30
CA ALA A 685 25.29 21.76 5.54
C ALA A 685 24.62 22.48 6.74
N TYR A 686 23.74 23.45 6.47
CA TYR A 686 23.00 24.20 7.49
C TYR A 686 21.64 23.58 7.84
N LYS A 687 20.85 23.12 6.86
CA LYS A 687 19.47 22.62 7.07
C LYS A 687 19.29 21.11 6.89
N GLY A 688 20.30 20.40 6.39
CA GLY A 688 20.24 18.96 6.11
C GLY A 688 19.58 18.60 4.77
N PHE A 689 19.22 19.59 3.95
CA PHE A 689 18.69 19.41 2.60
C PHE A 689 19.10 20.56 1.66
N GLY A 690 19.15 20.32 0.35
CA GLY A 690 19.59 21.29 -0.66
C GLY A 690 18.49 22.27 -1.13
N LEU A 691 18.92 23.35 -1.78
CA LEU A 691 18.04 24.29 -2.49
C LEU A 691 17.51 23.66 -3.78
N ASP A 692 16.27 24.01 -4.15
CA ASP A 692 15.66 23.59 -5.43
C ASP A 692 16.29 24.37 -6.61
N VAL A 693 16.65 25.65 -6.39
CA VAL A 693 17.39 26.49 -7.33
C VAL A 693 18.60 27.13 -6.65
N SER A 694 19.81 26.78 -7.11
CA SER A 694 21.08 27.32 -6.61
C SER A 694 21.68 28.35 -7.57
N GLY A 695 22.59 29.19 -7.06
CA GLY A 695 23.32 30.18 -7.86
C GLY A 695 22.63 31.53 -7.94
N MET A 696 21.73 31.84 -7.01
CA MET A 696 21.13 33.17 -6.90
C MET A 696 22.23 34.24 -6.81
N SER A 697 22.26 35.18 -7.75
CA SER A 697 23.28 36.24 -7.79
C SER A 697 22.91 37.49 -6.97
N LEU A 698 21.68 37.56 -6.46
CA LEU A 698 21.19 38.69 -5.67
C LEU A 698 21.88 38.73 -4.29
N THR A 699 22.06 39.94 -3.79
CA THR A 699 22.40 40.16 -2.38
C THR A 699 21.16 40.63 -1.64
N LEU A 700 20.71 39.89 -0.62
CA LEU A 700 19.55 40.25 0.19
C LEU A 700 20.03 41.14 1.34
N THR A 701 20.00 42.46 1.16
CA THR A 701 20.82 43.32 2.05
C THR A 701 20.29 43.43 3.48
N ASN A 702 21.20 43.39 4.45
CA ASN A 702 20.88 43.57 5.89
C ASN A 702 20.46 45.01 6.28
N THR A 703 20.62 45.99 5.38
CA THR A 703 20.32 47.41 5.67
C THR A 703 18.97 47.87 5.10
N GLY A 704 18.12 46.95 4.68
CA GLY A 704 16.79 47.22 4.10
C GLY A 704 16.73 47.07 2.60
N ASP A 705 15.69 46.41 2.12
CA ASP A 705 15.49 46.08 0.71
C ASP A 705 13.99 45.93 0.38
N ASN A 706 13.69 45.82 -0.92
CA ASN A 706 12.39 45.38 -1.43
C ASN A 706 12.63 44.30 -2.48
N LEU A 707 12.30 43.06 -2.12
CA LEU A 707 12.38 41.90 -2.99
C LEU A 707 11.05 41.74 -3.74
N LEU A 708 11.14 41.77 -5.06
CA LEU A 708 10.02 41.62 -5.98
C LEU A 708 10.11 40.27 -6.68
N LEU A 709 9.00 39.54 -6.73
CA LEU A 709 8.81 38.42 -7.64
C LEU A 709 8.13 38.94 -8.90
N LYS A 710 8.76 38.73 -10.06
CA LYS A 710 8.24 39.15 -11.37
C LYS A 710 7.99 37.94 -12.25
N ASN A 711 6.86 37.93 -12.96
CA ASN A 711 6.57 36.89 -13.95
C ASN A 711 7.43 37.06 -15.22
N SER A 712 7.27 36.15 -16.17
CA SER A 712 8.01 36.15 -17.45
C SER A 712 7.77 37.40 -18.32
N ALA A 713 6.63 38.07 -18.17
CA ALA A 713 6.34 39.35 -18.82
C ALA A 713 6.99 40.56 -18.11
N GLY A 714 7.61 40.36 -16.95
CA GLY A 714 8.24 41.40 -16.14
C GLY A 714 7.28 42.11 -15.17
N THR A 715 6.02 41.69 -15.10
CA THR A 715 5.03 42.21 -14.15
C THR A 715 5.36 41.70 -12.75
N THR A 716 5.35 42.59 -11.75
CA THR A 716 5.50 42.20 -10.34
C THR A 716 4.23 41.48 -9.90
N VAL A 717 4.37 40.27 -9.38
CA VAL A 717 3.26 39.41 -8.96
C VAL A 717 3.16 39.26 -7.45
N ASP A 718 4.26 39.51 -6.73
CA ASP A 718 4.32 39.57 -5.26
C ASP A 718 5.58 40.33 -4.80
N ASN A 719 5.60 40.81 -3.55
CA ASN A 719 6.75 41.49 -2.95
C ASN A 719 6.85 41.37 -1.43
N VAL A 720 8.07 41.57 -0.92
CA VAL A 720 8.37 41.71 0.51
C VAL A 720 9.47 42.73 0.73
N ALA A 721 9.29 43.61 1.72
CA ALA A 721 10.26 44.64 2.07
C ALA A 721 10.60 44.63 3.56
N TRP A 722 11.75 45.18 3.92
CA TRP A 722 12.24 45.19 5.31
C TRP A 722 13.08 46.41 5.65
N ASN A 723 13.31 46.61 6.96
CA ASN A 723 14.07 47.71 7.56
C ASN A 723 13.68 49.10 7.05
N ASN A 724 12.37 49.37 6.93
CA ASN A 724 11.78 50.62 6.43
C ASN A 724 12.19 51.03 5.01
N TYR A 725 12.69 50.10 4.20
CA TYR A 725 13.06 50.44 2.82
C TYR A 725 11.85 50.89 1.99
N VAL A 726 10.67 50.31 2.27
CA VAL A 726 9.37 50.76 1.75
C VAL A 726 8.56 51.37 2.89
N THR A 727 7.89 52.50 2.63
CA THR A 727 6.97 53.11 3.58
C THR A 727 5.94 52.10 4.09
N ASN A 728 5.71 52.05 5.40
CA ASN A 728 4.84 51.08 6.11
C ASN A 728 5.35 49.64 6.18
N TRP A 729 6.61 49.37 5.81
CA TRP A 729 7.26 48.07 6.00
C TRP A 729 8.35 48.15 7.09
N SER A 730 7.89 48.15 8.35
CA SER A 730 8.73 48.25 9.54
C SER A 730 8.99 46.89 10.20
N LEU A 731 9.34 45.89 9.38
CA LEU A 731 9.73 44.55 9.84
C LEU A 731 11.26 44.42 9.87
N TYR A 732 11.77 43.79 10.92
CA TYR A 732 13.20 43.62 11.20
C TYR A 732 13.43 42.20 11.69
N THR A 733 14.48 41.54 11.19
CA THR A 733 14.93 40.24 11.69
C THR A 733 16.23 40.39 12.46
N ASN A 734 16.48 39.50 13.42
CA ASN A 734 17.80 39.28 13.99
C ASN A 734 18.48 38.09 13.30
N ASP A 735 19.73 37.82 13.68
CA ASP A 735 20.46 36.65 13.19
C ASP A 735 19.70 35.35 13.45
N GLY A 736 19.49 34.57 12.40
CA GLY A 736 18.76 33.30 12.47
C GLY A 736 17.24 33.43 12.46
N GLN A 737 16.69 34.63 12.24
CA GLN A 737 15.27 34.85 12.01
C GLN A 737 14.99 35.07 10.52
N VAL A 738 13.72 34.92 10.14
CA VAL A 738 13.22 35.15 8.77
C VAL A 738 12.02 36.06 8.79
N LEU A 739 11.72 36.64 7.63
CA LEU A 739 10.38 37.11 7.34
C LEU A 739 9.61 35.96 6.72
N SER A 740 8.50 35.60 7.35
CA SER A 740 7.61 34.53 6.91
C SER A 740 6.20 35.09 6.73
N ARG A 741 5.51 34.63 5.69
CA ARG A 741 4.11 34.96 5.44
C ARG A 741 3.24 34.29 6.50
N LYS A 742 2.28 35.02 7.07
CA LYS A 742 1.38 34.53 8.13
C LYS A 742 0.46 33.42 7.65
N SER A 743 0.04 33.48 6.40
CA SER A 743 -0.78 32.47 5.75
C SER A 743 -0.45 32.44 4.25
N PRO A 744 -0.15 31.27 3.67
CA PRO A 744 0.12 31.11 2.23
C PRO A 744 -1.14 31.31 1.36
N THR A 745 -2.32 31.47 1.96
CA THR A 745 -3.57 31.79 1.27
C THR A 745 -4.00 33.25 1.39
N LEU A 746 -3.24 34.06 2.15
CA LEU A 746 -3.51 35.48 2.35
C LEU A 746 -2.40 36.32 1.69
N ASP A 747 -2.76 37.06 0.66
CA ASP A 747 -1.86 37.97 -0.02
C ASP A 747 -2.55 39.29 -0.34
N THR A 748 -2.27 40.30 0.48
CA THR A 748 -2.74 41.68 0.32
C THR A 748 -1.64 42.60 -0.20
N ASN A 749 -0.45 42.07 -0.51
CA ASN A 749 0.77 42.81 -0.85
C ASN A 749 1.14 43.88 0.20
N ALA A 750 0.85 43.61 1.48
CA ALA A 750 1.08 44.54 2.58
C ALA A 750 1.93 43.92 3.69
N SER A 751 2.59 44.76 4.49
CA SER A 751 3.39 44.30 5.64
C SER A 751 2.59 43.52 6.68
N SER A 752 1.26 43.67 6.69
CA SER A 752 0.34 42.89 7.52
C SER A 752 0.33 41.40 7.21
N ASP A 753 0.74 40.99 6.01
CA ASP A 753 0.79 39.58 5.58
C ASP A 753 2.00 38.85 6.18
N TRP A 754 2.95 39.58 6.78
CA TRP A 754 4.25 39.08 7.16
C TRP A 754 4.45 39.09 8.68
N MET A 755 5.28 38.17 9.16
CA MET A 755 5.72 38.06 10.55
C MET A 755 7.19 37.66 10.62
N VAL A 756 7.79 37.88 11.79
CA VAL A 756 9.17 37.48 12.09
C VAL A 756 9.13 36.16 12.85
N THR A 757 9.77 35.13 12.31
CA THR A 757 9.77 33.77 12.89
C THR A 757 11.17 33.17 12.90
N LEU A 758 11.30 32.00 13.51
CA LEU A 758 12.41 31.10 13.21
C LEU A 758 12.22 30.48 11.82
N PRO A 759 13.30 30.12 11.11
CA PRO A 759 13.25 29.67 9.72
C PRO A 759 12.64 28.27 9.68
N ASN A 760 11.58 28.11 8.91
CA ASN A 760 10.84 26.85 8.83
C ASN A 760 10.45 26.54 7.38
N PRO A 761 11.45 26.34 6.51
CA PRO A 761 11.24 26.13 5.08
C PRO A 761 10.48 24.82 4.79
N LYS A 762 9.73 24.83 3.68
CA LYS A 762 8.91 23.76 3.11
C LYS A 762 7.77 23.29 4.03
N LYS A 763 7.17 24.20 4.81
CA LYS A 763 6.03 23.89 5.70
C LYS A 763 4.74 24.57 5.30
#